data_AF-A0A3D1EPR4-F1
#
_entry.id   AF-A0A3D1EPR4-F1
#
_cell.length_a   1.000
_cell.length_b   1.000
_cell.length_c   1.000
_cell.angle_alpha   90.00
_cell.angle_beta   90.00
_cell.angle_gamma   90.00
#
_symmetry.space_group_name_H-M   'P 1'
#
loop_
_entity.id
_entity.type
_entity.pdbx_description
1 polymer ?
#
loop_
_entity_poly.entity_id
_entity_poly.type
_entity_poly.pdbx_seq_one_letter_code
_entity_poly.pdbx_strand_id
1 'polypeptide(L)'
;MSSSRIVVLAGLLSLFPSVFSQAHGLSGGGCCLESGECVDTTPESCEELGGEFAGMDLYCWRGDVQCEVEGRCCLPCPNNGLLCREDFDPDACSVFGGQWLANATCESDPCPVEPDCNGNGIPDPCEIDDGTADDCDDNGIPDECELGPDCNGNGVPDRCDLENGTSQDCDNNNRPDECDPDCDDDGLPDACEVDCNGDDIPDDCQALADCDMNGVPDACEPSVDCNENGVPDRCELEGNDCDSNEVLDECEPFEDCNQNGVPDRCDLLSGGSEDCNQNQIPDECELDPDCNDNGVPDGCDISTATSQDCNVNGIPDECELGPDCNNNGVPDQCDIAQGTSSDCDRNNVPDECDPDCDEDGVPDACEEDCNQDGVPDDCQTLEDCDENGIPDTCEPSDDCNQNGTPDRCELNGNDCNGNQIPDDCELEPDCNQNGVPDACDLTSGTSQDCDQNQIPDECEPGPDCNQNGIPDRCDIDNGTSPDCDNNAVPDECELGPDCNQNQIPDRCELMGNDCNSNGVPDECDTDCDASGLPDDCEELDDCDGNGTPDDCEPGEDCNGSGVPDRCELDGNDCNANDIPDECDPDCDEDGTPDDCEADCNHDGQPDDCQDLEDCDTNGVPDECENLEDCDEDGVPDVCQNSEDCNGNGIPDSCETLHDCNENGIPDECEFLGLEAVCWGRSDENQCASVSGPTYRLLDAGRDFTVGLSLDGDLFAWGVNGDGQTDLPNIQNVREVSAGWWHALALLDDGQVVGWGSNQFGQSVAPENLRALKISAGDEHNLAIDTSGEVVAWGTNTFGQCDVPELGVCLEVSAGGQHSVAIRSDGTLAAWGSNSSGQSSPPSGVVVSVSSGTRHSVARRPDGSLVGWGSNLFGQRSVPSGSFIDVDCGDWHTVALRADGTVVSFGRNSDGQSQVPADVYLRDITAGGRHSIGLRWFDDCDNNGIPDQSEIDDGDCDANGVLDVCELHSQDGNQDGVLDQCQCAEDLDQDGGVWLSDILRVLSAWGSCSGACVEDLDEDGQVGYTDLVRLLSSFGPCQ
;
A
#
# COMPACT_ATOMS: atom_id res chain seq x y z
N MET A 1 -1.96 -22.58 9.22
CA MET A 1 -1.29 -23.89 8.97
C MET A 1 -2.08 -25.05 9.55
N SER A 2 -2.19 -26.15 8.81
CA SER A 2 -2.83 -27.40 9.25
C SER A 2 -1.86 -28.34 9.99
N SER A 3 -2.35 -28.91 11.09
CA SER A 3 -2.09 -30.24 11.65
C SER A 3 -0.69 -30.62 12.18
N SER A 4 -0.55 -30.70 13.52
CA SER A 4 -0.52 -31.98 14.27
C SER A 4 0.17 -31.86 15.64
N ARG A 5 -0.57 -32.12 16.75
CA ARG A 5 -0.28 -33.16 17.78
C ARG A 5 -1.13 -32.99 19.05
N ILE A 6 -2.06 -33.92 19.26
CA ILE A 6 -2.51 -34.34 20.59
C ILE A 6 -2.15 -35.82 20.75
N VAL A 7 -1.49 -36.16 21.86
CA VAL A 7 -1.27 -37.54 22.33
C VAL A 7 -1.89 -37.65 23.73
N VAL A 8 -2.38 -38.86 24.04
CA VAL A 8 -2.95 -39.41 25.30
C VAL A 8 -4.50 -39.49 25.20
N LEU A 9 -5.21 -40.63 25.19
CA LEU A 9 -5.09 -41.93 25.90
C LEU A 9 -6.03 -43.03 25.28
N ALA A 10 -5.59 -44.30 25.29
CA ALA A 10 -6.33 -45.60 25.23
C ALA A 10 -7.21 -45.94 23.98
N GLY A 11 -7.30 -47.16 23.43
CA GLY A 11 -6.73 -48.48 23.69
C GLY A 11 -7.49 -49.56 22.88
N LEU A 12 -6.74 -50.51 22.29
CA LEU A 12 -7.10 -51.86 21.80
C LEU A 12 -7.48 -52.14 20.33
N LEU A 13 -6.74 -53.12 19.78
CA LEU A 13 -7.07 -54.14 18.76
C LEU A 13 -6.78 -53.89 17.25
N SER A 14 -5.49 -53.99 16.93
CA SER A 14 -4.86 -54.93 15.96
C SER A 14 -5.72 -55.60 14.84
N LEU A 15 -5.39 -55.32 13.56
CA LEU A 15 -4.76 -56.24 12.57
C LEU A 15 -5.03 -55.79 11.10
N PHE A 16 -3.96 -55.46 10.38
CA PHE A 16 -3.82 -55.25 8.91
C PHE A 16 -4.14 -56.53 8.07
N PRO A 17 -4.16 -56.53 6.69
CA PRO A 17 -3.86 -55.46 5.70
C PRO A 17 -4.72 -55.38 4.39
N SER A 18 -4.64 -54.21 3.73
CA SER A 18 -4.39 -53.94 2.28
C SER A 18 -5.45 -54.22 1.18
N VAL A 19 -5.85 -53.20 0.39
CA VAL A 19 -5.29 -52.74 -0.93
C VAL A 19 -6.34 -51.90 -1.70
N PHE A 20 -5.97 -50.66 -2.07
CA PHE A 20 -6.38 -49.79 -3.21
C PHE A 20 -7.79 -49.92 -3.85
N SER A 21 -8.55 -48.81 -3.92
CA SER A 21 -8.67 -47.93 -5.13
C SER A 21 -9.69 -46.79 -4.91
N GLN A 22 -9.50 -45.70 -5.67
CA GLN A 22 -10.12 -44.37 -5.64
C GLN A 22 -11.66 -44.28 -5.84
N ALA A 23 -12.17 -43.10 -5.42
CA ALA A 23 -13.46 -42.39 -5.59
C ALA A 23 -14.30 -42.70 -6.86
N HIS A 24 -15.62 -42.48 -6.95
CA HIS A 24 -16.49 -41.36 -6.53
C HIS A 24 -17.94 -41.84 -6.34
N GLY A 25 -18.71 -41.13 -5.52
CA GLY A 25 -20.17 -41.15 -5.57
C GLY A 25 -20.70 -40.16 -6.61
N LEU A 26 -21.82 -40.51 -7.24
CA LEU A 26 -22.75 -39.58 -7.88
C LEU A 26 -24.18 -40.11 -7.74
N SER A 27 -25.09 -39.16 -7.57
CA SER A 27 -26.51 -39.19 -7.26
C SER A 27 -27.42 -39.64 -8.43
N GLY A 28 -28.36 -40.55 -8.15
CA GLY A 28 -29.52 -40.83 -9.02
C GLY A 28 -30.24 -42.13 -8.64
N GLY A 29 -31.54 -42.08 -8.34
CA GLY A 29 -32.37 -43.27 -8.01
C GLY A 29 -32.73 -44.13 -9.23
N GLY A 30 -33.26 -45.34 -9.02
CA GLY A 30 -33.52 -46.33 -10.08
C GLY A 30 -34.99 -46.46 -10.52
N CYS A 31 -35.24 -46.84 -11.79
CA CYS A 31 -36.56 -47.03 -12.38
C CYS A 31 -36.89 -48.51 -12.64
N CYS A 32 -38.11 -48.94 -12.30
CA CYS A 32 -38.62 -50.30 -12.54
C CYS A 32 -39.69 -50.29 -13.64
N LEU A 33 -39.41 -50.94 -14.77
CA LEU A 33 -40.34 -51.03 -15.92
C LEU A 33 -41.35 -52.18 -15.74
N GLU A 34 -42.54 -52.06 -16.34
CA GLU A 34 -43.54 -53.16 -16.36
C GLU A 34 -43.00 -54.49 -16.94
N SER A 35 -41.88 -54.47 -17.68
CA SER A 35 -41.18 -55.67 -18.17
C SER A 35 -40.38 -56.42 -17.10
N GLY A 36 -40.23 -55.86 -15.89
CA GLY A 36 -39.44 -56.41 -14.80
C GLY A 36 -37.93 -56.11 -14.86
N GLU A 37 -37.49 -55.27 -15.80
CA GLU A 37 -36.10 -54.84 -15.93
C GLU A 37 -35.87 -53.52 -15.16
N CYS A 38 -34.72 -53.39 -14.48
CA CYS A 38 -34.32 -52.18 -13.75
C CYS A 38 -33.29 -51.37 -14.55
N VAL A 39 -33.47 -50.05 -14.62
CA VAL A 39 -32.60 -49.13 -15.37
C VAL A 39 -32.26 -47.91 -14.52
N ASP A 40 -31.01 -47.47 -14.58
CA ASP A 40 -30.50 -46.31 -13.85
C ASP A 40 -30.83 -45.03 -14.63
N THR A 41 -31.70 -44.18 -14.11
CA THR A 41 -32.26 -43.04 -14.86
C THR A 41 -32.86 -41.98 -13.92
N THR A 42 -33.25 -40.80 -14.44
CA THR A 42 -33.85 -39.73 -13.64
C THR A 42 -35.37 -39.93 -13.47
N PRO A 43 -36.02 -39.31 -12.46
CA PRO A 43 -37.47 -39.44 -12.24
C PRO A 43 -38.31 -39.12 -13.48
N GLU A 44 -37.97 -38.03 -14.19
CA GLU A 44 -38.67 -37.60 -15.42
C GLU A 44 -38.53 -38.61 -16.56
N SER A 45 -37.40 -39.34 -16.62
CA SER A 45 -37.17 -40.37 -17.64
C SER A 45 -37.88 -41.70 -17.35
N CYS A 46 -38.30 -41.93 -16.09
CA CYS A 46 -38.96 -43.16 -15.67
C CYS A 46 -40.46 -43.19 -16.06
N GLU A 47 -41.14 -42.04 -15.96
CA GLU A 47 -42.52 -41.91 -16.42
C GLU A 47 -42.65 -42.06 -17.94
N GLU A 48 -41.67 -41.61 -18.73
CA GLU A 48 -41.68 -41.77 -20.19
C GLU A 48 -41.48 -43.22 -20.65
N LEU A 49 -40.80 -44.06 -19.84
CA LEU A 49 -40.60 -45.47 -20.12
C LEU A 49 -41.73 -46.37 -19.57
N GLY A 50 -42.72 -45.79 -18.88
CA GLY A 50 -43.87 -46.50 -18.32
C GLY A 50 -43.54 -47.34 -17.08
N GLY A 51 -42.55 -46.92 -16.29
CA GLY A 51 -42.16 -47.55 -15.02
C GLY A 51 -42.50 -46.71 -13.80
N GLU A 52 -42.41 -47.31 -12.60
CA GLU A 52 -42.53 -46.59 -11.32
C GLU A 52 -41.14 -46.28 -10.76
N PHE A 53 -40.92 -45.03 -10.34
CA PHE A 53 -39.66 -44.56 -9.78
C PHE A 53 -39.62 -44.84 -8.28
N ALA A 54 -38.64 -45.63 -7.83
CA ALA A 54 -38.42 -45.92 -6.42
C ALA A 54 -37.16 -45.15 -5.98
N GLY A 55 -37.31 -44.23 -5.04
CA GLY A 55 -36.20 -43.43 -4.47
C GLY A 55 -35.09 -44.28 -3.83
N MET A 56 -34.16 -43.62 -3.14
CA MET A 56 -32.78 -44.09 -2.83
C MET A 56 -32.61 -45.38 -1.99
N ASP A 57 -33.66 -46.15 -1.70
CA ASP A 57 -33.62 -47.39 -0.93
C ASP A 57 -33.90 -48.65 -1.79
N LEU A 58 -33.04 -48.93 -2.77
CA LEU A 58 -32.98 -50.26 -3.40
C LEU A 58 -31.59 -50.58 -3.98
N TYR A 59 -30.99 -51.67 -3.51
CA TYR A 59 -29.74 -52.22 -4.05
C TYR A 59 -30.02 -53.16 -5.23
N CYS A 60 -29.65 -52.77 -6.46
CA CYS A 60 -29.63 -53.67 -7.61
C CYS A 60 -28.26 -54.38 -7.73
N TRP A 61 -28.24 -55.71 -7.58
CA TRP A 61 -27.11 -56.54 -7.98
C TRP A 61 -27.32 -57.14 -9.38
N ARG A 62 -26.24 -57.16 -10.15
CA ARG A 62 -26.23 -57.56 -11.57
C ARG A 62 -26.41 -59.08 -11.72
N GLY A 63 -27.62 -59.51 -12.08
CA GLY A 63 -27.87 -60.87 -12.60
C GLY A 63 -29.21 -61.46 -12.16
N ASP A 64 -30.05 -61.74 -13.16
CA ASP A 64 -31.32 -62.48 -13.13
C ASP A 64 -32.59 -61.71 -12.69
N VAL A 65 -33.29 -61.23 -13.72
CA VAL A 65 -34.65 -60.68 -13.73
C VAL A 65 -35.65 -61.82 -13.58
N GLN A 66 -36.52 -61.80 -12.56
CA GLN A 66 -37.96 -62.13 -12.66
C GLN A 66 -38.69 -61.71 -11.37
N CYS A 67 -39.70 -60.85 -11.52
CA CYS A 67 -40.80 -60.74 -10.54
C CYS A 67 -41.77 -61.91 -10.79
N GLU A 68 -41.92 -62.87 -9.86
CA GLU A 68 -42.97 -63.91 -9.95
C GLU A 68 -43.56 -64.31 -8.58
N VAL A 69 -44.81 -64.80 -8.67
CA VAL A 69 -45.84 -64.91 -7.62
C VAL A 69 -46.19 -66.40 -7.36
N GLU A 70 -46.30 -66.79 -6.08
CA GLU A 70 -47.07 -67.89 -5.42
C GLU A 70 -46.82 -69.42 -5.65
N GLY A 71 -46.33 -70.09 -4.60
CA GLY A 71 -46.47 -71.54 -4.30
C GLY A 71 -46.16 -71.84 -2.80
N ARG A 72 -46.70 -72.92 -2.16
CA ARG A 72 -46.56 -73.19 -0.69
C ARG A 72 -45.94 -74.56 -0.33
N CYS A 73 -45.15 -74.62 0.75
CA CYS A 73 -44.50 -75.84 1.28
C CYS A 73 -45.41 -76.55 2.31
N CYS A 74 -45.54 -77.89 2.24
CA CYS A 74 -46.40 -78.67 3.16
C CYS A 74 -45.62 -79.78 3.91
N LEU A 75 -45.85 -79.92 5.22
CA LEU A 75 -45.21 -80.90 6.13
C LEU A 75 -46.22 -81.95 6.67
N PRO A 76 -45.78 -83.19 6.96
CA PRO A 76 -46.64 -84.23 7.55
C PRO A 76 -46.79 -84.11 9.08
N CYS A 77 -48.03 -84.07 9.59
CA CYS A 77 -48.32 -84.02 11.04
C CYS A 77 -48.57 -85.42 11.68
N PRO A 78 -48.35 -85.60 13.00
CA PRO A 78 -48.44 -86.89 13.68
C PRO A 78 -49.83 -87.55 13.73
N ASN A 79 -50.90 -86.82 13.38
CA ASN A 79 -52.28 -87.30 13.38
C ASN A 79 -52.92 -87.34 11.98
N ASN A 80 -52.13 -87.69 10.95
CA ASN A 80 -52.59 -87.98 9.57
C ASN A 80 -53.29 -86.80 8.85
N GLY A 81 -52.79 -85.57 9.02
CA GLY A 81 -53.14 -84.38 8.23
C GLY A 81 -51.89 -83.68 7.66
N LEU A 82 -52.09 -82.77 6.69
CA LEU A 82 -51.05 -81.93 6.06
C LEU A 82 -51.13 -80.50 6.60
N LEU A 83 -49.99 -79.90 6.96
CA LEU A 83 -49.88 -78.48 7.36
C LEU A 83 -49.17 -77.71 6.25
N CYS A 84 -49.80 -76.65 5.71
CA CYS A 84 -49.23 -75.79 4.68
C CYS A 84 -49.25 -74.33 5.19
N ARG A 85 -48.10 -73.65 5.21
CA ARG A 85 -47.96 -72.22 5.61
C ARG A 85 -47.45 -71.39 4.43
N GLU A 86 -47.82 -70.10 4.40
CA GLU A 86 -47.45 -69.16 3.33
C GLU A 86 -45.99 -68.73 3.39
N ASP A 87 -45.42 -68.57 4.59
CA ASP A 87 -44.10 -67.95 4.76
C ASP A 87 -43.05 -68.93 5.27
N PHE A 88 -42.65 -69.88 4.43
CA PHE A 88 -41.50 -70.75 4.70
C PHE A 88 -40.34 -70.43 3.75
N ASP A 89 -39.20 -70.08 4.34
CA ASP A 89 -37.91 -69.85 3.68
C ASP A 89 -37.61 -71.00 2.68
N PRO A 90 -37.35 -70.69 1.38
CA PRO A 90 -37.20 -71.67 0.31
C PRO A 90 -36.06 -72.67 0.51
N ASP A 91 -35.05 -72.38 1.35
CA ASP A 91 -33.97 -73.31 1.65
C ASP A 91 -34.29 -74.32 2.79
N ALA A 92 -35.38 -74.12 3.54
CA ALA A 92 -35.73 -74.95 4.71
C ALA A 92 -36.65 -76.15 4.41
N CYS A 93 -37.44 -76.14 3.33
CA CYS A 93 -38.48 -77.17 3.05
C CYS A 93 -37.90 -78.59 2.85
N SER A 94 -36.67 -78.67 2.32
CA SER A 94 -35.94 -79.93 2.07
C SER A 94 -35.33 -80.55 3.33
N VAL A 95 -35.00 -79.71 4.32
CA VAL A 95 -34.28 -80.09 5.55
C VAL A 95 -35.20 -80.81 6.54
N PHE A 96 -36.50 -80.47 6.53
CA PHE A 96 -37.52 -81.07 7.40
C PHE A 96 -38.39 -82.14 6.71
N GLY A 97 -38.06 -82.51 5.46
CA GLY A 97 -38.69 -83.62 4.74
C GLY A 97 -40.05 -83.31 4.08
N GLY A 98 -40.31 -82.04 3.72
CA GLY A 98 -41.54 -81.58 3.05
C GLY A 98 -41.55 -81.78 1.53
N GLN A 99 -42.72 -81.57 0.90
CA GLN A 99 -42.90 -81.54 -0.57
C GLN A 99 -43.71 -80.32 -1.02
N TRP A 100 -43.33 -79.70 -2.14
CA TRP A 100 -44.06 -78.60 -2.76
C TRP A 100 -45.24 -79.13 -3.60
N LEU A 101 -46.44 -78.64 -3.34
CA LEU A 101 -47.67 -79.08 -4.02
C LEU A 101 -48.51 -77.87 -4.46
N ALA A 102 -48.85 -77.82 -5.76
CA ALA A 102 -49.79 -76.84 -6.28
C ALA A 102 -51.23 -77.25 -5.94
N ASN A 103 -52.00 -76.36 -5.29
CA ASN A 103 -53.44 -76.50 -4.93
C ASN A 103 -53.81 -77.54 -3.85
N ALA A 104 -53.40 -77.36 -2.59
CA ALA A 104 -53.93 -78.12 -1.44
C ALA A 104 -54.79 -77.23 -0.51
N THR A 105 -55.96 -77.71 -0.06
CA THR A 105 -56.87 -77.05 0.90
C THR A 105 -57.34 -78.05 1.95
N CYS A 106 -57.45 -77.68 3.24
CA CYS A 106 -58.10 -78.49 4.28
C CYS A 106 -58.74 -77.63 5.38
N GLU A 107 -60.03 -77.86 5.67
CA GLU A 107 -60.82 -77.33 6.79
C GLU A 107 -61.14 -78.41 7.86
N SER A 108 -61.20 -77.95 9.13
CA SER A 108 -62.08 -78.30 10.28
C SER A 108 -61.86 -79.55 11.21
N ASP A 109 -61.40 -79.23 12.44
CA ASP A 109 -61.89 -79.56 13.82
C ASP A 109 -61.83 -80.97 14.49
N PRO A 110 -61.70 -81.11 15.85
CA PRO A 110 -62.27 -80.24 16.92
C PRO A 110 -61.43 -79.89 18.19
N CYS A 111 -61.86 -78.83 18.89
CA CYS A 111 -61.32 -78.11 20.07
C CYS A 111 -61.04 -78.89 21.38
N PRO A 112 -60.24 -78.31 22.29
CA PRO A 112 -60.56 -78.17 23.71
C PRO A 112 -61.03 -76.73 24.05
N VAL A 113 -61.85 -76.63 25.10
CA VAL A 113 -62.48 -75.40 25.63
C VAL A 113 -61.45 -74.31 25.94
N GLU A 114 -61.62 -73.15 25.32
CA GLU A 114 -60.81 -71.93 25.55
C GLU A 114 -61.57 -70.93 26.44
N PRO A 115 -60.84 -70.03 27.14
CA PRO A 115 -61.43 -68.96 27.94
C PRO A 115 -62.31 -68.03 27.09
N ASP A 116 -63.39 -67.53 27.69
CA ASP A 116 -64.42 -66.63 27.13
C ASP A 116 -64.79 -65.68 28.28
N CYS A 117 -64.02 -64.59 28.39
CA CYS A 117 -63.99 -63.68 29.53
C CYS A 117 -65.16 -62.70 29.51
N ASN A 118 -65.54 -62.20 28.33
CA ASN A 118 -66.69 -61.33 28.12
C ASN A 118 -68.02 -62.11 28.10
N GLY A 119 -67.95 -63.45 28.05
CA GLY A 119 -69.07 -64.37 28.20
C GLY A 119 -70.02 -64.38 27.00
N ASN A 120 -69.53 -63.97 25.84
CA ASN A 120 -70.34 -63.80 24.64
C ASN A 120 -70.48 -65.10 23.82
N GLY A 121 -69.74 -66.15 24.20
CA GLY A 121 -69.79 -67.48 23.60
C GLY A 121 -68.79 -67.70 22.46
N ILE A 122 -67.91 -66.73 22.19
CA ILE A 122 -66.74 -66.81 21.32
C ILE A 122 -65.50 -66.89 22.23
N PRO A 123 -64.53 -67.78 21.98
CA PRO A 123 -63.31 -67.79 22.78
C PRO A 123 -62.47 -66.53 22.60
N ASP A 124 -61.87 -66.06 23.68
CA ASP A 124 -61.03 -64.85 23.74
C ASP A 124 -60.01 -64.77 22.59
N PRO A 125 -59.23 -65.83 22.27
CA PRO A 125 -58.25 -65.75 21.17
C PRO A 125 -58.89 -65.65 19.78
N CYS A 126 -60.13 -66.15 19.63
CA CYS A 126 -60.86 -66.02 18.37
C CYS A 126 -61.39 -64.61 18.15
N GLU A 127 -61.66 -63.86 19.22
CA GLU A 127 -62.11 -62.47 19.12
C GLU A 127 -60.98 -61.55 18.69
N ILE A 128 -59.77 -61.84 19.19
CA ILE A 128 -58.51 -61.16 18.83
C ILE A 128 -58.12 -61.49 17.38
N ASP A 129 -58.12 -62.77 16.99
CA ASP A 129 -57.78 -63.21 15.63
C ASP A 129 -58.75 -62.70 14.55
N ASP A 130 -60.03 -62.45 14.88
CA ASP A 130 -61.05 -61.85 13.99
C ASP A 130 -61.02 -60.29 14.02
N GLY A 131 -60.22 -59.69 14.92
CA GLY A 131 -60.18 -58.23 15.12
C GLY A 131 -61.49 -57.66 15.68
N THR A 132 -62.26 -58.49 16.39
CA THR A 132 -63.51 -58.10 17.07
C THR A 132 -63.29 -57.69 18.53
N ALA A 133 -62.12 -58.01 19.07
CA ALA A 133 -61.60 -57.51 20.34
C ALA A 133 -60.11 -57.18 20.18
N ASP A 134 -59.63 -56.14 20.84
CA ASP A 134 -58.23 -55.71 20.82
C ASP A 134 -57.44 -56.44 21.93
N ASP A 135 -56.17 -56.79 21.66
CA ASP A 135 -55.20 -57.41 22.60
C ASP A 135 -53.84 -56.77 22.32
N CYS A 136 -53.64 -55.61 22.90
CA CYS A 136 -52.49 -54.74 22.66
C CYS A 136 -51.16 -55.33 23.14
N ASP A 137 -51.16 -56.13 24.22
CA ASP A 137 -49.94 -56.65 24.84
C ASP A 137 -49.60 -58.10 24.42
N ASP A 138 -50.32 -58.62 23.41
CA ASP A 138 -50.20 -59.95 22.79
C ASP A 138 -50.29 -61.11 23.81
N ASN A 139 -50.97 -60.91 24.94
CA ASN A 139 -51.00 -61.91 26.01
C ASN A 139 -52.11 -62.96 25.83
N GLY A 140 -52.99 -62.77 24.84
CA GLY A 140 -54.07 -63.67 24.45
C GLY A 140 -55.37 -63.49 25.23
N ILE A 141 -55.56 -62.32 25.86
CA ILE A 141 -56.77 -61.91 26.59
C ILE A 141 -57.21 -60.55 26.03
N PRO A 142 -58.48 -60.39 25.62
CA PRO A 142 -59.02 -59.10 25.21
C PRO A 142 -58.78 -57.99 26.22
N ASP A 143 -58.42 -56.80 25.76
CA ASP A 143 -58.17 -55.59 26.55
C ASP A 143 -59.33 -55.30 27.53
N GLU A 144 -60.58 -55.46 27.08
CA GLU A 144 -61.79 -55.26 27.87
C GLU A 144 -61.96 -56.25 29.05
N CYS A 145 -61.23 -57.36 29.02
CA CYS A 145 -61.22 -58.39 30.03
C CYS A 145 -60.03 -58.30 30.98
N GLU A 146 -59.11 -57.38 30.71
CA GLU A 146 -57.98 -57.12 31.57
C GLU A 146 -58.38 -56.21 32.74
N LEU A 147 -57.93 -56.57 33.94
CA LEU A 147 -58.03 -55.68 35.10
C LEU A 147 -56.68 -54.99 35.30
N GLY A 148 -56.29 -54.18 34.32
CA GLY A 148 -55.12 -53.30 34.36
C GLY A 148 -55.45 -51.92 34.94
N PRO A 149 -54.43 -51.09 35.22
CA PRO A 149 -54.60 -49.65 35.38
C PRO A 149 -55.20 -49.07 34.08
N ASP A 150 -56.32 -48.36 34.21
CA ASP A 150 -57.01 -47.59 33.16
C ASP A 150 -57.39 -46.28 33.85
N CYS A 151 -56.48 -45.32 33.81
CA CYS A 151 -56.57 -44.10 34.60
C CYS A 151 -57.41 -43.02 33.92
N ASN A 152 -57.46 -43.02 32.58
CA ASN A 152 -58.30 -42.13 31.78
C ASN A 152 -59.75 -42.64 31.65
N GLY A 153 -60.00 -43.91 32.01
CA GLY A 153 -61.31 -44.55 32.06
C GLY A 153 -61.90 -44.85 30.67
N ASN A 154 -61.05 -44.98 29.65
CA ASN A 154 -61.47 -45.20 28.27
C ASN A 154 -61.76 -46.69 27.97
N GLY A 155 -61.43 -47.61 28.89
CA GLY A 155 -61.63 -49.06 28.75
C GLY A 155 -60.50 -49.79 28.04
N VAL A 156 -59.38 -49.10 27.76
CA VAL A 156 -58.11 -49.62 27.23
C VAL A 156 -57.08 -49.54 28.36
N PRO A 157 -56.23 -50.56 28.58
CA PRO A 157 -55.18 -50.48 29.60
C PRO A 157 -54.18 -49.34 29.30
N ASP A 158 -53.70 -48.65 30.34
CA ASP A 158 -52.77 -47.51 30.26
C ASP A 158 -51.55 -47.79 29.36
N ARG A 159 -50.98 -49.00 29.45
CA ARG A 159 -49.84 -49.43 28.63
C ARG A 159 -50.15 -49.46 27.14
N CYS A 160 -51.40 -49.78 26.81
CA CYS A 160 -51.87 -49.95 25.45
C CYS A 160 -52.23 -48.62 24.82
N ASP A 161 -52.62 -47.64 25.64
CA ASP A 161 -52.72 -46.27 25.21
C ASP A 161 -51.35 -45.68 24.79
N LEU A 162 -50.27 -46.09 25.48
CA LEU A 162 -48.91 -45.68 25.14
C LEU A 162 -48.35 -46.43 23.92
N GLU A 163 -48.51 -47.75 23.84
CA GLU A 163 -48.00 -48.56 22.72
C GLU A 163 -48.70 -48.24 21.38
N ASN A 164 -49.99 -47.85 21.42
CA ASN A 164 -50.74 -47.42 20.23
C ASN A 164 -50.57 -45.93 19.90
N GLY A 165 -49.86 -45.16 20.74
CA GLY A 165 -49.67 -43.72 20.59
C GLY A 165 -50.95 -42.90 20.72
N THR A 166 -51.98 -43.43 21.40
CA THR A 166 -53.20 -42.70 21.73
C THR A 166 -53.03 -41.80 22.95
N SER A 167 -52.00 -42.05 23.77
CA SER A 167 -51.54 -41.19 24.88
C SER A 167 -50.02 -41.01 24.86
N GLN A 168 -49.54 -39.96 25.55
CA GLN A 168 -48.11 -39.63 25.71
C GLN A 168 -47.62 -40.04 27.12
N ASP A 169 -46.31 -40.25 27.28
CA ASP A 169 -45.61 -40.57 28.54
C ASP A 169 -44.24 -39.86 28.52
N CYS A 170 -44.23 -38.59 28.91
CA CYS A 170 -43.03 -37.74 28.83
C CYS A 170 -42.03 -37.98 29.96
N ASP A 171 -42.47 -38.46 31.13
CA ASP A 171 -41.60 -38.79 32.27
C ASP A 171 -41.11 -40.27 32.27
N ASN A 172 -41.55 -41.06 31.28
CA ASN A 172 -41.25 -42.48 31.07
C ASN A 172 -41.66 -43.39 32.23
N ASN A 173 -42.70 -43.02 32.98
CA ASN A 173 -43.17 -43.77 34.13
C ASN A 173 -44.11 -44.96 33.75
N ASN A 174 -44.42 -45.15 32.46
CA ASN A 174 -45.38 -46.10 31.89
C ASN A 174 -46.84 -45.86 32.28
N ARG A 175 -47.22 -44.59 32.44
CA ARG A 175 -48.58 -44.11 32.67
C ARG A 175 -48.87 -42.98 31.68
N PRO A 176 -50.07 -42.92 31.10
CA PRO A 176 -50.49 -41.78 30.30
C PRO A 176 -50.36 -40.45 31.05
N ASP A 177 -49.79 -39.44 30.39
CA ASP A 177 -49.60 -38.08 30.90
C ASP A 177 -50.89 -37.48 31.49
N GLU A 178 -52.03 -37.69 30.83
CA GLU A 178 -53.36 -37.22 31.28
C GLU A 178 -53.81 -37.78 32.66
N CYS A 179 -53.06 -38.73 33.20
CA CYS A 179 -53.30 -39.32 34.50
C CYS A 179 -52.34 -38.83 35.59
N ASP A 180 -51.30 -38.12 35.21
CA ASP A 180 -50.34 -37.56 36.13
C ASP A 180 -50.82 -36.20 36.68
N PRO A 181 -50.29 -35.78 37.85
CA PRO A 181 -50.60 -34.48 38.39
C PRO A 181 -50.20 -33.39 37.41
N ASP A 182 -51.09 -32.43 37.22
CA ASP A 182 -50.91 -31.20 36.47
C ASP A 182 -51.40 -30.09 37.41
N CYS A 183 -50.48 -29.31 37.96
CA CYS A 183 -50.76 -28.32 38.99
C CYS A 183 -51.18 -26.95 38.47
N ASP A 184 -50.98 -26.66 37.18
CA ASP A 184 -51.36 -25.41 36.53
C ASP A 184 -52.57 -25.54 35.58
N ASP A 185 -53.05 -26.77 35.38
CA ASP A 185 -54.16 -27.20 34.52
C ASP A 185 -53.93 -26.91 33.01
N ASP A 186 -52.68 -26.88 32.53
CA ASP A 186 -52.36 -26.59 31.12
C ASP A 186 -52.45 -27.80 30.17
N GLY A 187 -52.48 -29.02 30.74
CA GLY A 187 -52.57 -30.29 30.03
C GLY A 187 -51.24 -31.03 29.84
N LEU A 188 -50.13 -30.50 30.35
CA LEU A 188 -48.85 -31.18 30.55
C LEU A 188 -48.72 -31.62 32.02
N PRO A 189 -48.18 -32.81 32.32
CA PRO A 189 -47.98 -33.22 33.70
C PRO A 189 -46.79 -32.50 34.33
N ASP A 190 -46.86 -32.29 35.65
CA ASP A 190 -45.80 -31.68 36.47
C ASP A 190 -44.41 -32.31 36.16
N ALA A 191 -44.36 -33.63 36.01
CA ALA A 191 -43.11 -34.37 35.79
C ALA A 191 -42.45 -34.10 34.42
N CYS A 192 -43.16 -33.42 33.53
CA CYS A 192 -42.76 -33.09 32.17
C CYS A 192 -42.55 -31.60 31.94
N GLU A 193 -42.78 -30.80 32.98
CA GLU A 193 -42.54 -29.38 33.01
C GLU A 193 -41.13 -29.06 33.51
N VAL A 194 -40.69 -27.83 33.25
CA VAL A 194 -39.34 -27.39 33.61
C VAL A 194 -39.31 -27.00 35.10
N ASP A 195 -38.29 -27.50 35.80
CA ASP A 195 -37.94 -27.11 37.18
C ASP A 195 -36.49 -26.60 37.17
N CYS A 196 -36.33 -25.30 36.91
CA CYS A 196 -35.03 -24.67 36.83
C CYS A 196 -34.38 -24.47 38.21
N ASN A 197 -35.20 -24.30 39.26
CA ASN A 197 -34.73 -24.02 40.60
C ASN A 197 -34.35 -25.31 41.39
N GLY A 198 -34.74 -26.48 40.87
CA GLY A 198 -34.35 -27.81 41.33
C GLY A 198 -34.97 -28.21 42.67
N ASP A 199 -36.15 -27.67 42.99
CA ASP A 199 -36.88 -27.99 44.24
C ASP A 199 -37.91 -29.11 44.11
N ASP A 200 -37.90 -29.82 42.97
CA ASP A 200 -38.80 -30.91 42.60
C ASP A 200 -40.28 -30.44 42.46
N ILE A 201 -40.51 -29.16 42.16
CA ILE A 201 -41.83 -28.59 41.83
C ILE A 201 -41.69 -27.75 40.55
N PRO A 202 -42.52 -27.97 39.51
CA PRO A 202 -42.44 -27.22 38.27
C PRO A 202 -42.59 -25.72 38.46
N ASP A 203 -41.88 -24.96 37.65
CA ASP A 203 -41.82 -23.51 37.77
C ASP A 203 -43.18 -22.84 37.49
N ASP A 204 -43.97 -23.37 36.54
CA ASP A 204 -45.32 -22.89 36.20
C ASP A 204 -46.35 -23.10 37.32
N CYS A 205 -46.06 -24.03 38.22
CA CYS A 205 -46.84 -24.27 39.45
C CYS A 205 -46.39 -23.42 40.64
N GLN A 206 -45.36 -22.60 40.44
CA GLN A 206 -44.77 -21.73 41.43
C GLN A 206 -44.87 -20.26 41.04
N ALA A 207 -44.82 -19.39 42.04
CA ALA A 207 -44.66 -17.96 41.82
C ALA A 207 -43.18 -17.64 42.07
N LEU A 208 -42.37 -17.83 41.04
CA LEU A 208 -40.93 -17.54 41.10
C LEU A 208 -40.65 -16.06 40.85
N ALA A 209 -39.49 -15.61 41.30
CA ALA A 209 -39.03 -14.26 41.05
C ALA A 209 -38.63 -14.14 39.57
N ASP A 210 -39.04 -13.02 38.98
CA ASP A 210 -38.73 -12.58 37.62
C ASP A 210 -38.49 -11.07 37.76
N CYS A 211 -37.23 -10.71 37.95
CA CYS A 211 -36.83 -9.37 38.36
C CYS A 211 -36.90 -8.38 37.19
N ASP A 212 -36.69 -8.86 35.96
CA ASP A 212 -36.68 -8.07 34.74
C ASP A 212 -38.05 -8.02 34.03
N MET A 213 -39.00 -8.83 34.53
CA MET A 213 -40.38 -8.97 34.06
C MET A 213 -40.50 -9.46 32.62
N ASN A 214 -39.54 -10.27 32.15
CA ASN A 214 -39.57 -10.82 30.80
C ASN A 214 -40.47 -12.07 30.68
N GLY A 215 -40.97 -12.59 31.81
CA GLY A 215 -41.85 -13.74 31.88
C GLY A 215 -41.14 -15.09 32.04
N VAL A 216 -39.82 -15.09 32.21
CA VAL A 216 -38.99 -16.25 32.57
C VAL A 216 -38.55 -16.08 34.03
N PRO A 217 -38.69 -17.11 34.90
CA PRO A 217 -38.15 -17.05 36.24
C PRO A 217 -36.64 -16.80 36.24
N ASP A 218 -36.13 -15.98 37.16
CA ASP A 218 -34.70 -15.65 37.28
C ASP A 218 -33.82 -16.93 37.32
N ALA A 219 -34.31 -18.00 37.96
CA ALA A 219 -33.63 -19.29 38.07
C ALA A 219 -33.53 -20.08 36.74
N CYS A 220 -34.34 -19.74 35.74
CA CYS A 220 -34.36 -20.33 34.40
C CYS A 220 -33.53 -19.57 33.39
N GLU A 221 -32.96 -18.43 33.77
CA GLU A 221 -32.21 -17.60 32.85
C GLU A 221 -30.73 -18.03 32.77
N PRO A 222 -30.16 -18.13 31.57
CA PRO A 222 -28.72 -18.27 31.38
C PRO A 222 -28.04 -16.89 31.52
N SER A 223 -28.30 -16.17 32.62
CA SER A 223 -27.72 -14.86 32.88
C SER A 223 -26.32 -14.97 33.49
N VAL A 224 -25.51 -13.93 33.30
CA VAL A 224 -24.26 -13.75 34.04
C VAL A 224 -24.60 -13.60 35.53
N ASP A 225 -24.06 -14.52 36.34
CA ASP A 225 -24.12 -14.54 37.81
C ASP A 225 -22.67 -14.68 38.27
N CYS A 226 -21.98 -13.55 38.32
CA CYS A 226 -20.55 -13.49 38.54
C CYS A 226 -20.15 -13.81 40.00
N ASN A 227 -21.07 -13.60 40.94
CA ASN A 227 -20.87 -13.89 42.37
C ASN A 227 -21.39 -15.28 42.78
N GLU A 228 -21.91 -16.07 41.83
CA GLU A 228 -22.46 -17.41 41.97
C GLU A 228 -23.56 -17.53 43.05
N ASN A 229 -24.34 -16.47 43.27
CA ASN A 229 -25.32 -16.42 44.35
C ASN A 229 -26.74 -16.90 43.94
N GLY A 230 -26.94 -17.18 42.65
CA GLY A 230 -28.19 -17.65 42.05
C GLY A 230 -29.19 -16.54 41.72
N VAL A 231 -28.76 -15.28 41.75
CA VAL A 231 -29.51 -14.11 41.30
C VAL A 231 -28.74 -13.52 40.11
N PRO A 232 -29.40 -13.22 38.98
CA PRO A 232 -28.75 -12.54 37.86
C PRO A 232 -28.11 -11.22 38.30
N ASP A 233 -26.89 -10.92 37.84
CA ASP A 233 -26.15 -9.71 38.22
C ASP A 233 -26.99 -8.43 38.00
N ARG A 234 -27.79 -8.43 36.93
CA ARG A 234 -28.71 -7.34 36.57
C ARG A 234 -29.74 -7.02 37.67
N CYS A 235 -30.16 -8.02 38.42
CA CYS A 235 -31.09 -7.85 39.54
C CYS A 235 -30.39 -7.27 40.79
N GLU A 236 -29.06 -7.22 40.79
CA GLU A 236 -28.22 -6.82 41.92
C GLU A 236 -27.53 -5.45 41.74
N LEU A 237 -27.63 -4.86 40.54
CA LEU A 237 -27.02 -3.57 40.19
C LEU A 237 -27.46 -2.41 41.10
N GLU A 238 -28.69 -2.45 41.65
CA GLU A 238 -29.22 -1.33 42.44
C GLU A 238 -28.50 -1.18 43.80
N GLY A 239 -27.43 -0.39 43.80
CA GLY A 239 -26.62 -0.06 44.98
C GLY A 239 -25.31 -0.82 45.11
N ASN A 240 -24.96 -1.65 44.13
CA ASN A 240 -23.70 -2.43 44.06
C ASN A 240 -22.99 -2.24 42.69
N ASP A 241 -23.29 -1.15 42.01
CA ASP A 241 -22.63 -0.65 40.79
C ASP A 241 -22.38 0.85 41.01
N CYS A 242 -21.21 1.20 41.56
CA CYS A 242 -20.89 2.56 41.97
C CYS A 242 -20.44 3.46 40.82
N ASP A 243 -19.96 2.90 39.71
CA ASP A 243 -19.53 3.64 38.53
C ASP A 243 -20.55 3.62 37.36
N SER A 244 -21.66 2.91 37.55
CA SER A 244 -22.81 2.80 36.64
C SER A 244 -22.48 2.16 35.29
N ASN A 245 -21.56 1.20 35.27
CA ASN A 245 -21.16 0.50 34.06
C ASN A 245 -21.94 -0.80 33.79
N GLU A 246 -22.97 -1.08 34.59
CA GLU A 246 -23.85 -2.25 34.48
C GLU A 246 -23.16 -3.59 34.83
N VAL A 247 -22.04 -3.54 35.55
CA VAL A 247 -21.35 -4.68 36.18
C VAL A 247 -21.37 -4.51 37.70
N LEU A 248 -21.48 -5.61 38.45
CA LEU A 248 -21.38 -5.59 39.90
C LEU A 248 -19.95 -5.24 40.36
N ASP A 249 -19.80 -4.30 41.29
CA ASP A 249 -18.50 -3.83 41.82
C ASP A 249 -17.56 -4.97 42.25
N GLU A 250 -18.14 -6.05 42.81
CA GLU A 250 -17.41 -7.21 43.31
C GLU A 250 -16.97 -8.21 42.22
N CYS A 251 -17.49 -8.04 41.01
CA CYS A 251 -17.26 -8.90 39.85
C CYS A 251 -16.34 -8.28 38.81
N GLU A 252 -15.94 -7.05 39.04
CA GLU A 252 -15.03 -6.34 38.16
C GLU A 252 -13.58 -6.75 38.43
N PRO A 253 -12.77 -6.98 37.38
CA PRO A 253 -11.37 -7.31 37.52
C PRO A 253 -10.56 -6.04 37.82
N PHE A 254 -10.54 -5.57 39.08
CA PHE A 254 -9.99 -4.26 39.41
C PHE A 254 -8.84 -4.23 40.41
N GLU A 255 -8.10 -3.10 40.31
CA GLU A 255 -7.15 -2.63 41.31
C GLU A 255 -7.94 -2.10 42.52
N ASP A 256 -7.80 -2.81 43.64
CA ASP A 256 -8.19 -2.41 44.99
C ASP A 256 -6.89 -2.34 45.79
N CYS A 257 -6.19 -1.23 45.62
CA CYS A 257 -4.84 -1.05 46.13
C CYS A 257 -4.81 -0.98 47.66
N ASN A 258 -5.87 -0.45 48.28
CA ASN A 258 -6.01 -0.34 49.73
C ASN A 258 -6.62 -1.60 50.38
N GLN A 259 -7.03 -2.58 49.58
CA GLN A 259 -7.57 -3.89 49.96
C GLN A 259 -8.82 -3.80 50.84
N ASN A 260 -9.64 -2.78 50.62
CA ASN A 260 -10.85 -2.55 51.41
C ASN A 260 -12.09 -3.27 50.84
N GLY A 261 -11.98 -3.87 49.64
CA GLY A 261 -13.03 -4.57 48.94
C GLY A 261 -13.97 -3.68 48.12
N VAL A 262 -13.56 -2.43 47.86
CA VAL A 262 -14.22 -1.46 46.97
C VAL A 262 -13.20 -1.09 45.90
N PRO A 263 -13.57 -1.08 44.61
CA PRO A 263 -12.65 -0.64 43.56
C PRO A 263 -12.14 0.78 43.80
N ASP A 264 -10.87 1.04 43.44
CA ASP A 264 -10.21 2.34 43.68
C ASP A 264 -11.01 3.52 43.11
N ARG A 265 -11.60 3.35 41.93
CA ARG A 265 -12.50 4.33 41.28
C ARG A 265 -13.71 4.67 42.14
N CYS A 266 -14.25 3.69 42.84
CA CYS A 266 -15.41 3.86 43.70
C CYS A 266 -15.07 4.45 45.06
N ASP A 267 -13.86 4.20 45.56
CA ASP A 267 -13.31 4.95 46.68
C ASP A 267 -13.15 6.44 46.36
N LEU A 268 -12.73 6.79 45.15
CA LEU A 268 -12.64 8.19 44.71
C LEU A 268 -14.03 8.84 44.54
N LEU A 269 -14.98 8.14 43.90
CA LEU A 269 -16.35 8.64 43.70
C LEU A 269 -17.11 8.83 45.03
N SER A 270 -16.88 7.95 46.00
CA SER A 270 -17.53 8.00 47.32
C SER A 270 -16.81 8.92 48.31
N GLY A 271 -15.59 9.38 47.98
CA GLY A 271 -14.71 10.14 48.88
C GLY A 271 -14.15 9.30 50.03
N GLY A 272 -14.03 7.98 49.83
CA GLY A 272 -13.32 7.04 50.69
C GLY A 272 -11.80 7.23 50.64
N SER A 273 -11.30 7.63 49.47
CA SER A 273 -9.89 7.96 49.20
C SER A 273 -9.76 9.35 48.60
N GLU A 274 -8.60 9.97 48.81
CA GLU A 274 -8.26 11.28 48.21
C GLU A 274 -7.49 11.04 46.90
N ASP A 275 -7.72 11.89 45.90
CA ASP A 275 -6.98 11.98 44.64
C ASP A 275 -6.69 13.47 44.42
N CYS A 276 -5.55 13.91 44.93
CA CYS A 276 -5.15 15.30 44.95
C CYS A 276 -4.69 15.81 43.57
N ASN A 277 -4.14 14.91 42.73
CA ASN A 277 -3.49 15.22 41.47
C ASN A 277 -4.44 14.95 40.27
N GLN A 278 -5.62 14.39 40.54
CA GLN A 278 -6.71 14.07 39.60
C GLN A 278 -6.33 13.05 38.53
N ASN A 279 -5.38 12.17 38.81
CA ASN A 279 -4.97 11.12 37.88
C ASN A 279 -5.83 9.85 37.96
N GLN A 280 -6.88 9.86 38.81
CA GLN A 280 -7.81 8.76 39.03
C GLN A 280 -7.22 7.55 39.75
N ILE A 281 -6.06 7.72 40.39
CA ILE A 281 -5.43 6.75 41.30
C ILE A 281 -5.53 7.32 42.73
N PRO A 282 -5.99 6.55 43.72
CA PRO A 282 -5.97 7.00 45.11
C PRO A 282 -4.57 7.39 45.60
N ASP A 283 -4.42 8.55 46.24
CA ASP A 283 -3.13 9.08 46.75
C ASP A 283 -2.38 8.04 47.62
N GLU A 284 -3.10 7.20 48.37
CA GLU A 284 -2.52 6.17 49.24
C GLU A 284 -1.93 4.95 48.51
N CYS A 285 -2.18 4.88 47.21
CA CYS A 285 -1.78 3.81 46.31
C CYS A 285 -0.68 4.23 45.34
N GLU A 286 -0.41 5.52 45.30
CA GLU A 286 0.72 6.10 44.61
C GLU A 286 2.01 5.84 45.41
N LEU A 287 3.04 5.39 44.71
CA LEU A 287 4.41 5.36 45.22
C LEU A 287 5.13 6.66 44.85
N ASP A 288 4.42 7.78 45.02
CA ASP A 288 4.89 9.06 44.54
C ASP A 288 6.07 9.59 45.38
N PRO A 289 7.08 10.18 44.73
CA PRO A 289 8.13 10.90 45.42
C PRO A 289 7.54 12.04 46.27
N ASP A 290 8.08 12.22 47.48
CA ASP A 290 7.88 13.41 48.33
C ASP A 290 9.28 13.99 48.53
N CYS A 291 9.73 14.77 47.57
CA CYS A 291 11.11 15.22 47.47
C CYS A 291 11.45 16.27 48.54
N ASN A 292 10.46 17.01 49.02
CA ASN A 292 10.60 18.04 50.05
C ASN A 292 10.34 17.48 51.48
N ASP A 293 10.09 16.17 51.61
CA ASP A 293 9.86 15.42 52.85
C ASP A 293 8.72 16.01 53.72
N ASN A 294 7.71 16.64 53.11
CA ASN A 294 6.65 17.35 53.83
C ASN A 294 5.45 16.44 54.21
N GLY A 295 5.41 15.21 53.68
CA GLY A 295 4.39 14.21 53.86
C GLY A 295 3.21 14.32 52.88
N VAL A 296 3.34 15.10 51.82
CA VAL A 296 2.41 15.29 50.70
C VAL A 296 3.16 14.90 49.42
N PRO A 297 2.60 14.02 48.57
CA PRO A 297 3.22 13.67 47.30
C PRO A 297 3.53 14.90 46.42
N ASP A 298 4.61 14.82 45.65
CA ASP A 298 5.06 15.90 44.78
C ASP A 298 3.96 16.35 43.80
N GLY A 299 3.20 15.39 43.25
CA GLY A 299 2.05 15.67 42.38
C GLY A 299 0.93 16.46 43.07
N CYS A 300 0.66 16.19 44.35
CA CYS A 300 -0.28 16.97 45.17
C CYS A 300 0.25 18.38 45.47
N ASP A 301 1.56 18.51 45.67
CA ASP A 301 2.19 19.78 45.97
C ASP A 301 2.13 20.74 44.76
N ILE A 302 2.27 20.19 43.56
CA ILE A 302 2.11 20.91 42.29
C ILE A 302 0.63 21.27 42.07
N SER A 303 -0.28 20.30 42.20
CA SER A 303 -1.72 20.51 41.91
C SER A 303 -2.37 21.52 42.85
N THR A 304 -1.92 21.57 44.11
CA THR A 304 -2.39 22.55 45.11
C THR A 304 -1.61 23.86 45.12
N ALA A 305 -0.62 23.99 44.22
CA ALA A 305 0.28 25.14 44.09
C ALA A 305 1.05 25.49 45.38
N THR A 306 1.32 24.50 46.23
CA THR A 306 2.25 24.63 47.36
C THR A 306 3.70 24.58 46.90
N SER A 307 3.97 23.85 45.81
CA SER A 307 5.24 23.84 45.08
C SER A 307 5.05 24.36 43.65
N GLN A 308 6.11 24.93 43.08
CA GLN A 308 6.13 25.35 41.67
C GLN A 308 6.76 24.22 40.84
N ASP A 309 6.22 23.99 39.65
CA ASP A 309 6.80 23.14 38.60
C ASP A 309 6.66 23.96 37.32
N CYS A 310 7.71 24.68 36.97
CA CYS A 310 7.68 25.62 35.86
C CYS A 310 7.76 24.91 34.50
N ASN A 311 8.39 23.73 34.46
CA ASN A 311 8.73 23.00 33.25
C ASN A 311 7.75 21.85 32.97
N VAL A 312 6.80 21.65 33.88
CA VAL A 312 5.67 20.71 33.79
C VAL A 312 6.13 19.26 33.67
N ASN A 313 7.28 18.94 34.26
CA ASN A 313 7.82 17.58 34.23
C ASN A 313 7.36 16.71 35.40
N GLY A 314 6.52 17.24 36.29
CA GLY A 314 5.96 16.53 37.45
C GLY A 314 6.89 16.48 38.66
N ILE A 315 7.99 17.24 38.67
CA ILE A 315 8.91 17.35 39.79
C ILE A 315 8.91 18.81 40.27
N PRO A 316 8.69 19.09 41.56
CA PRO A 316 8.81 20.43 42.12
C PRO A 316 10.17 21.07 41.80
N ASP A 317 10.17 22.34 41.37
CA ASP A 317 11.37 23.12 41.01
C ASP A 317 12.44 23.07 42.13
N GLU A 318 12.00 23.08 43.40
CA GLU A 318 12.89 23.03 44.58
C GLU A 318 13.61 21.68 44.77
N CYS A 319 13.15 20.66 44.08
CA CYS A 319 13.67 19.30 44.10
C CYS A 319 14.48 18.95 42.85
N GLU A 320 14.50 19.85 41.87
CA GLU A 320 15.32 19.72 40.69
C GLU A 320 16.77 20.08 41.00
N LEU A 321 17.68 19.12 40.84
CA LEU A 321 19.12 19.37 40.81
C LEU A 321 19.56 19.69 39.37
N GLY A 322 18.92 20.69 38.77
CA GLY A 322 19.23 21.21 37.44
C GLY A 322 20.39 22.22 37.43
N PRO A 323 20.82 22.70 36.25
CA PRO A 323 21.64 23.90 36.12
C PRO A 323 20.90 25.09 36.77
N ASP A 324 21.55 25.71 37.74
CA ASP A 324 21.15 26.96 38.41
C ASP A 324 22.43 27.80 38.49
N CYS A 325 22.72 28.46 37.37
CA CYS A 325 23.97 29.17 37.19
C CYS A 325 24.04 30.43 38.06
N ASN A 326 22.89 31.08 38.31
CA ASN A 326 22.79 32.26 39.15
C ASN A 326 22.63 31.94 40.66
N ASN A 327 22.49 30.66 41.01
CA ASN A 327 22.38 30.08 42.35
C ASN A 327 21.20 30.66 43.16
N ASN A 328 20.09 30.98 42.51
CA ASN A 328 18.92 31.55 43.15
C ASN A 328 17.94 30.49 43.70
N GLY A 329 18.19 29.20 43.41
CA GLY A 329 17.36 28.07 43.81
C GLY A 329 16.17 27.79 42.89
N VAL A 330 16.14 28.42 41.71
CA VAL A 330 15.21 28.21 40.61
C VAL A 330 16.03 27.71 39.43
N PRO A 331 15.62 26.63 38.73
CA PRO A 331 16.35 26.15 37.56
C PRO A 331 16.47 27.23 36.48
N ASP A 332 17.58 27.26 35.75
CA ASP A 332 17.90 28.23 34.69
C ASP A 332 16.76 28.38 33.65
N GLN A 333 16.18 27.24 33.23
CA GLN A 333 15.01 27.16 32.35
C GLN A 333 13.76 27.86 32.93
N CYS A 334 13.58 27.79 34.24
CA CYS A 334 12.45 28.42 34.93
C CYS A 334 12.64 29.93 35.03
N ASP A 335 13.88 30.39 35.20
CA ASP A 335 14.18 31.82 35.21
C ASP A 335 13.88 32.48 33.86
N ILE A 336 14.17 31.77 32.76
CA ILE A 336 13.86 32.22 31.40
C ILE A 336 12.34 32.18 31.16
N ALA A 337 11.67 31.08 31.50
CA ALA A 337 10.23 30.90 31.29
C ALA A 337 9.38 31.91 32.11
N GLN A 338 9.83 32.28 33.31
CA GLN A 338 9.18 33.27 34.16
C GLN A 338 9.55 34.71 33.78
N GLY A 339 10.51 34.91 32.86
CA GLY A 339 11.02 36.20 32.43
C GLY A 339 11.79 36.94 33.53
N THR A 340 12.32 36.22 34.53
CA THR A 340 13.25 36.75 35.54
C THR A 340 14.66 36.89 34.99
N SER A 341 15.01 36.06 34.00
CA SER A 341 16.25 36.13 33.22
C SER A 341 15.97 36.21 31.71
N SER A 342 16.93 36.74 30.96
CA SER A 342 16.89 36.80 29.48
C SER A 342 17.77 35.68 28.92
N ASP A 343 17.42 35.21 27.72
CA ASP A 343 18.14 34.19 26.94
C ASP A 343 18.05 34.60 25.47
N CYS A 344 19.05 35.32 24.99
CA CYS A 344 19.05 35.91 23.66
C CYS A 344 19.56 34.95 22.57
N ASP A 345 20.40 33.96 22.90
CA ASP A 345 20.91 32.95 21.97
C ASP A 345 20.07 31.65 21.96
N ARG A 346 19.08 31.55 22.86
CA ARG A 346 18.11 30.45 23.03
C ARG A 346 18.76 29.13 23.40
N ASN A 347 19.87 29.17 24.12
CA ASN A 347 20.60 27.98 24.55
C ASN A 347 20.05 27.37 25.87
N ASN A 348 19.02 28.00 26.48
CA ASN A 348 18.44 27.67 27.80
C ASN A 348 19.34 27.93 29.00
N VAL A 349 20.35 28.79 28.84
CA VAL A 349 21.20 29.33 29.89
C VAL A 349 20.87 30.83 29.98
N PRO A 350 20.62 31.38 31.18
CA PRO A 350 20.47 32.82 31.36
C PRO A 350 21.67 33.61 30.82
N ASP A 351 21.41 34.70 30.11
CA ASP A 351 22.43 35.60 29.54
C ASP A 351 23.51 36.00 30.56
N GLU A 352 23.13 36.20 31.83
CA GLU A 352 24.06 36.56 32.92
C GLU A 352 25.08 35.47 33.27
N CYS A 353 24.91 34.28 32.70
CA CYS A 353 25.76 33.12 32.90
C CYS A 353 26.59 32.76 31.66
N ASP A 354 26.35 33.46 30.55
CA ASP A 354 27.12 33.29 29.33
C ASP A 354 28.41 34.11 29.31
N PRO A 355 29.40 33.72 28.49
CA PRO A 355 30.59 34.53 28.25
C PRO A 355 30.21 35.89 27.67
N ASP A 356 30.81 36.93 28.24
CA ASP A 356 30.72 38.33 27.80
C ASP A 356 32.17 38.85 27.80
N CYS A 357 32.78 38.95 26.62
CA CYS A 357 34.19 39.25 26.43
C CYS A 357 34.51 40.75 26.44
N ASP A 358 33.52 41.61 26.23
CA ASP A 358 33.66 43.07 26.23
C ASP A 358 33.14 43.75 27.52
N GLU A 359 32.46 42.98 28.37
CA GLU A 359 31.83 43.33 29.65
C GLU A 359 30.69 44.37 29.53
N ASP A 360 29.97 44.41 28.42
CA ASP A 360 28.87 45.35 28.20
C ASP A 360 27.51 44.89 28.80
N GLY A 361 27.41 43.60 29.15
CA GLY A 361 26.22 42.97 29.71
C GLY A 361 25.31 42.27 28.69
N VAL A 362 25.74 42.16 27.43
CA VAL A 362 25.19 41.29 26.39
C VAL A 362 26.14 40.09 26.21
N PRO A 363 25.66 38.85 26.20
CA PRO A 363 26.51 37.69 25.94
C PRO A 363 27.14 37.71 24.55
N ASP A 364 28.34 37.16 24.41
CA ASP A 364 29.07 37.02 23.14
C ASP A 364 28.17 36.40 22.04
N ALA A 365 27.37 35.39 22.39
CA ALA A 365 26.50 34.68 21.46
C ALA A 365 25.33 35.53 20.92
N CYS A 366 25.09 36.70 21.53
CA CYS A 366 24.03 37.62 21.19
C CYS A 366 24.53 38.92 20.55
N GLU A 367 25.83 39.01 20.35
CA GLU A 367 26.51 40.11 19.67
C GLU A 367 26.69 39.79 18.18
N GLU A 368 26.89 40.83 17.38
CA GLU A 368 27.12 40.66 15.94
C GLU A 368 28.53 40.11 15.69
N ASP A 369 28.61 38.99 14.97
CA ASP A 369 29.83 38.44 14.37
C ASP A 369 29.63 38.43 12.85
N CYS A 370 29.87 39.58 12.23
CA CYS A 370 29.62 39.76 10.80
C CYS A 370 30.57 38.90 9.94
N ASN A 371 31.76 38.60 10.47
CA ASN A 371 32.87 37.99 9.75
C ASN A 371 32.85 36.45 9.91
N GLN A 372 31.98 35.94 10.79
CA GLN A 372 31.66 34.54 11.02
C GLN A 372 32.88 33.71 11.46
N ASP A 373 33.86 34.33 12.12
CA ASP A 373 35.03 33.62 12.65
C ASP A 373 34.79 33.01 14.03
N GLY A 374 33.61 33.24 14.61
CA GLY A 374 33.17 32.72 15.90
C GLY A 374 33.58 33.58 17.09
N VAL A 375 33.98 34.82 16.87
CA VAL A 375 34.24 35.82 17.91
C VAL A 375 33.50 37.11 17.56
N PRO A 376 32.66 37.66 18.46
CA PRO A 376 31.94 38.91 18.19
C PRO A 376 32.84 40.07 17.79
N ASP A 377 32.38 40.91 16.87
CA ASP A 377 33.17 41.99 16.29
C ASP A 377 33.68 42.98 17.36
N ASP A 378 32.86 43.26 18.38
CA ASP A 378 33.19 44.16 19.51
C ASP A 378 34.27 43.57 20.45
N CYS A 379 34.48 42.26 20.41
CA CYS A 379 35.58 41.57 21.06
C CYS A 379 36.86 41.48 20.21
N GLN A 380 36.81 42.01 18.99
CA GLN A 380 37.91 42.00 18.04
C GLN A 380 38.40 43.42 17.72
N THR A 381 39.58 43.49 17.11
CA THR A 381 40.10 44.75 16.55
C THR A 381 40.22 44.54 15.04
N LEU A 382 39.14 44.85 14.33
CA LEU A 382 39.02 44.68 12.90
C LEU A 382 39.41 45.97 12.16
N GLU A 383 39.85 45.84 10.91
CA GLU A 383 40.19 47.00 10.06
C GLU A 383 38.89 47.67 9.58
N ASP A 384 38.85 49.01 9.67
CA ASP A 384 37.76 49.89 9.22
C ASP A 384 38.46 51.04 8.48
N CYS A 385 38.58 50.90 7.16
CA CYS A 385 39.37 51.77 6.31
C CYS A 385 38.66 53.09 5.99
N ASP A 386 37.33 53.14 6.11
CA ASP A 386 36.51 54.31 5.82
C ASP A 386 36.08 55.10 7.08
N GLU A 387 36.43 54.58 8.27
CA GLU A 387 36.20 55.11 9.62
C GLU A 387 34.71 55.28 9.96
N ASN A 388 33.83 54.46 9.39
CA ASN A 388 32.39 54.57 9.61
C ASN A 388 31.89 53.81 10.86
N GLY A 389 32.76 53.00 11.49
CA GLY A 389 32.46 52.22 12.69
C GLY A 389 31.94 50.82 12.42
N ILE A 390 31.93 50.37 11.17
CA ILE A 390 31.64 49.01 10.73
C ILE A 390 32.94 48.43 10.16
N PRO A 391 33.40 47.25 10.60
CA PRO A 391 34.59 46.62 10.02
C PRO A 391 34.46 46.37 8.51
N ASP A 392 35.57 46.48 7.78
CA ASP A 392 35.65 46.30 6.32
C ASP A 392 35.04 44.95 5.87
N THR A 393 35.25 43.89 6.68
CA THR A 393 34.71 42.54 6.45
C THR A 393 33.20 42.44 6.61
N CYS A 394 32.58 43.41 7.30
CA CYS A 394 31.14 43.51 7.51
C CYS A 394 30.43 44.35 6.44
N GLU A 395 31.16 44.85 5.43
CA GLU A 395 30.62 45.69 4.36
C GLU A 395 30.64 45.02 2.97
N PRO A 396 30.16 43.76 2.82
CA PRO A 396 30.23 43.05 1.54
C PRO A 396 29.31 43.63 0.46
N SER A 397 28.39 44.53 0.82
CA SER A 397 27.54 45.25 -0.15
C SER A 397 28.31 46.28 -0.97
N ASP A 398 29.46 46.70 -0.46
CA ASP A 398 30.27 47.79 -0.99
C ASP A 398 31.63 47.25 -1.50
N ASP A 399 31.72 45.93 -1.80
CA ASP A 399 32.89 45.24 -2.38
C ASP A 399 32.46 44.47 -3.64
N CYS A 400 32.49 45.13 -4.79
CA CYS A 400 32.02 44.57 -6.06
C CYS A 400 32.95 43.50 -6.65
N ASN A 401 34.22 43.47 -6.26
CA ASN A 401 35.20 42.48 -6.73
C ASN A 401 35.40 41.31 -5.75
N GLN A 402 34.70 41.33 -4.61
CA GLN A 402 34.64 40.28 -3.59
C GLN A 402 36.01 39.94 -2.99
N ASN A 403 36.91 40.93 -2.87
CA ASN A 403 38.25 40.71 -2.34
C ASN A 403 38.37 40.89 -0.82
N GLY A 404 37.28 41.28 -0.15
CA GLY A 404 37.18 41.55 1.28
C GLY A 404 37.56 42.98 1.68
N THR A 405 37.66 43.91 0.72
CA THR A 405 37.95 45.33 0.95
C THR A 405 36.87 46.16 0.28
N PRO A 406 36.20 47.10 0.99
CA PRO A 406 35.22 47.96 0.36
C PRO A 406 35.83 48.81 -0.77
N ASP A 407 35.11 48.93 -1.89
CA ASP A 407 35.45 49.61 -3.14
C ASP A 407 36.05 51.00 -2.92
N ARG A 408 35.49 51.71 -1.93
CA ARG A 408 35.89 53.07 -1.59
C ARG A 408 37.33 53.17 -1.08
N CYS A 409 37.85 52.08 -0.52
CA CYS A 409 39.21 51.96 -0.06
C CYS A 409 40.18 51.57 -1.19
N GLU A 410 39.66 51.21 -2.37
CA GLU A 410 40.43 50.76 -3.54
C GLU A 410 40.59 51.83 -4.63
N LEU A 411 39.92 52.98 -4.51
CA LEU A 411 39.91 54.06 -5.51
C LEU A 411 41.30 54.65 -5.85
N ASN A 412 42.31 54.47 -5.00
CA ASN A 412 43.64 55.04 -5.23
C ASN A 412 44.47 54.20 -6.21
N GLY A 413 44.28 54.46 -7.50
CA GLY A 413 45.05 53.84 -8.59
C GLY A 413 44.24 52.87 -9.46
N ASN A 414 43.01 52.56 -9.05
CA ASN A 414 42.01 51.76 -9.75
C ASN A 414 40.74 52.61 -10.00
N ASP A 415 40.83 53.90 -10.32
CA ASP A 415 39.67 54.73 -10.75
C ASP A 415 40.17 55.71 -11.81
N CYS A 416 40.41 55.21 -13.01
CA CYS A 416 41.06 55.96 -14.09
C CYS A 416 40.14 56.99 -14.76
N ASN A 417 38.82 56.79 -14.70
CA ASN A 417 37.82 57.68 -15.28
C ASN A 417 37.26 58.70 -14.23
N GLY A 418 37.52 58.50 -12.94
CA GLY A 418 37.18 59.39 -11.84
C GLY A 418 35.72 59.33 -11.40
N ASN A 419 35.03 58.21 -11.65
CA ASN A 419 33.61 58.04 -11.35
C ASN A 419 33.33 57.52 -9.92
N GLN A 420 34.38 57.27 -9.13
CA GLN A 420 34.31 56.73 -7.77
C GLN A 420 33.88 55.26 -7.67
N ILE A 421 34.11 54.48 -8.71
CA ILE A 421 33.95 53.03 -8.77
C ILE A 421 35.33 52.43 -9.12
N PRO A 422 35.79 51.34 -8.49
CA PRO A 422 37.03 50.69 -8.88
C PRO A 422 36.96 50.15 -10.33
N ASP A 423 38.01 50.37 -11.12
CA ASP A 423 38.10 49.97 -12.54
C ASP A 423 37.78 48.46 -12.73
N ASP A 424 38.21 47.60 -11.81
CA ASP A 424 37.98 46.14 -11.83
C ASP A 424 36.51 45.74 -11.60
N CYS A 425 35.69 46.69 -11.14
CA CYS A 425 34.25 46.53 -10.93
C CYS A 425 33.40 47.19 -12.00
N GLU A 426 34.03 47.89 -12.95
CA GLU A 426 33.31 48.54 -14.01
C GLU A 426 32.98 47.52 -15.11
N LEU A 427 31.68 47.40 -15.42
CA LEU A 427 31.18 46.70 -16.61
C LEU A 427 31.13 47.62 -17.84
N GLU A 428 31.92 48.69 -17.84
CA GLU A 428 32.01 49.64 -18.95
C GLU A 428 32.54 48.93 -20.22
N PRO A 429 32.24 49.45 -21.42
CA PRO A 429 32.72 48.85 -22.66
C PRO A 429 34.26 48.74 -22.65
N ASP A 430 34.76 47.53 -22.83
CA ASP A 430 36.14 47.21 -23.20
C ASP A 430 36.08 46.47 -24.53
N CYS A 431 35.94 47.24 -25.58
CA CYS A 431 35.70 46.72 -26.92
C CYS A 431 36.93 46.03 -27.51
N ASN A 432 38.13 46.45 -27.11
CA ASN A 432 39.39 45.86 -27.57
C ASN A 432 39.84 44.67 -26.69
N GLN A 433 39.07 44.35 -25.64
CA GLN A 433 39.21 43.21 -24.73
C GLN A 433 40.58 43.17 -24.04
N ASN A 434 41.17 44.33 -23.75
CA ASN A 434 42.49 44.41 -23.15
C ASN A 434 42.48 44.40 -21.61
N GLY A 435 41.28 44.42 -21.01
CA GLY A 435 41.06 44.47 -19.56
C GLY A 435 41.09 45.88 -18.97
N VAL A 436 41.02 46.93 -19.79
CA VAL A 436 40.98 48.35 -19.39
C VAL A 436 39.76 48.99 -20.07
N PRO A 437 38.89 49.70 -19.33
CA PRO A 437 37.74 50.37 -19.94
C PRO A 437 38.13 51.36 -21.05
N ASP A 438 37.33 51.44 -22.11
CA ASP A 438 37.59 52.26 -23.31
C ASP A 438 37.88 53.74 -22.98
N ALA A 439 37.18 54.30 -21.99
CA ALA A 439 37.37 55.67 -21.52
C ALA A 439 38.79 55.91 -20.95
N CYS A 440 39.36 54.87 -20.35
CA CYS A 440 40.71 54.90 -19.79
C CYS A 440 41.78 54.69 -20.87
N ASP A 441 41.47 53.93 -21.92
CA ASP A 441 42.32 53.83 -23.11
C ASP A 441 42.44 55.18 -23.85
N LEU A 442 41.33 55.89 -24.02
CA LEU A 442 41.32 57.23 -24.61
C LEU A 442 42.05 58.27 -23.74
N THR A 443 41.90 58.19 -22.42
CA THR A 443 42.53 59.12 -21.47
C THR A 443 44.04 58.90 -21.36
N SER A 444 44.48 57.63 -21.39
CA SER A 444 45.91 57.27 -21.36
C SER A 444 46.60 57.45 -22.72
N GLY A 445 45.82 57.53 -23.80
CA GLY A 445 46.26 57.74 -25.18
C GLY A 445 46.77 56.47 -25.86
N THR A 446 46.33 55.30 -25.39
CA THR A 446 46.60 53.98 -25.99
C THR A 446 45.74 53.74 -27.23
N SER A 447 44.51 54.26 -27.26
CA SER A 447 43.62 54.25 -28.42
C SER A 447 43.32 55.68 -28.94
N GLN A 448 42.85 55.80 -30.19
CA GLN A 448 42.52 57.08 -30.84
C GLN A 448 41.01 57.25 -30.97
N ASP A 449 40.56 58.51 -30.99
CA ASP A 449 39.16 58.93 -31.21
C ASP A 449 39.21 60.16 -32.14
N CYS A 450 39.16 59.90 -33.45
CA CYS A 450 39.33 60.89 -34.49
C CYS A 450 38.10 61.79 -34.67
N ASP A 451 36.90 61.30 -34.38
CA ASP A 451 35.64 62.01 -34.56
C ASP A 451 35.12 62.70 -33.26
N GLN A 452 35.79 62.42 -32.14
CA GLN A 452 35.56 62.94 -30.78
C GLN A 452 34.25 62.49 -30.13
N ASN A 453 33.78 61.29 -30.47
CA ASN A 453 32.53 60.74 -29.93
C ASN A 453 32.71 59.96 -28.61
N GLN A 454 33.94 59.84 -28.10
CA GLN A 454 34.33 59.13 -26.87
C GLN A 454 34.28 57.59 -26.96
N ILE A 455 34.31 57.04 -28.17
CA ILE A 455 34.51 55.62 -28.47
C ILE A 455 35.85 55.49 -29.19
N PRO A 456 36.71 54.51 -28.84
CA PRO A 456 37.92 54.24 -29.62
C PRO A 456 37.61 53.94 -31.09
N ASP A 457 38.38 54.50 -32.02
CA ASP A 457 38.21 54.34 -33.48
C ASP A 457 38.11 52.85 -33.89
N GLU A 458 38.92 52.00 -33.25
CA GLU A 458 38.96 50.54 -33.50
C GLU A 458 37.71 49.79 -33.04
N CYS A 459 36.85 50.47 -32.30
CA CYS A 459 35.64 49.94 -31.67
C CYS A 459 34.35 50.56 -32.19
N GLU A 460 34.48 51.54 -33.07
CA GLU A 460 33.34 52.11 -33.75
C GLU A 460 32.82 51.15 -34.84
N PRO A 461 31.54 50.75 -34.79
CA PRO A 461 30.90 50.09 -35.91
C PRO A 461 30.56 51.13 -36.98
N GLY A 462 31.59 51.62 -37.66
CA GLY A 462 31.50 52.51 -38.81
C GLY A 462 31.72 51.74 -40.12
N PRO A 463 31.35 52.34 -41.27
CA PRO A 463 31.87 51.88 -42.55
C PRO A 463 33.40 51.97 -42.51
N ASP A 464 34.06 50.81 -42.57
CA ASP A 464 35.51 50.67 -42.79
C ASP A 464 35.66 49.71 -43.98
N CYS A 465 35.52 50.28 -45.16
CA CYS A 465 35.45 49.52 -46.39
C CYS A 465 36.82 48.96 -46.83
N ASN A 466 37.92 49.61 -46.42
CA ASN A 466 39.28 49.16 -46.71
C ASN A 466 39.81 48.19 -45.62
N GLN A 467 39.03 47.97 -44.56
CA GLN A 467 39.24 47.00 -43.47
C GLN A 467 40.55 47.26 -42.71
N ASN A 468 40.94 48.52 -42.54
CA ASN A 468 42.18 48.88 -41.87
C ASN A 468 42.03 49.13 -40.36
N GLY A 469 40.80 49.07 -39.84
CA GLY A 469 40.45 49.30 -38.43
C GLY A 469 40.25 50.78 -38.07
N ILE A 470 40.14 51.68 -39.07
CA ILE A 470 39.86 53.10 -38.91
C ILE A 470 38.59 53.40 -39.72
N PRO A 471 37.57 54.06 -39.15
CA PRO A 471 36.37 54.42 -39.91
C PRO A 471 36.68 55.27 -41.14
N ASP A 472 35.97 55.01 -42.25
CA ASP A 472 36.16 55.64 -43.57
C ASP A 472 36.24 57.17 -43.52
N ARG A 473 35.42 57.78 -42.66
CA ARG A 473 35.39 59.22 -42.47
C ARG A 473 36.70 59.77 -41.93
N CYS A 474 37.33 59.01 -41.04
CA CYS A 474 38.62 59.36 -40.47
C CYS A 474 39.76 59.11 -41.47
N ASP A 475 39.62 58.17 -42.40
CA ASP A 475 40.53 58.03 -43.53
C ASP A 475 40.45 59.22 -44.51
N ILE A 476 39.25 59.75 -44.76
CA ILE A 476 39.05 60.95 -45.60
C ILE A 476 39.63 62.19 -44.90
N ASP A 477 39.31 62.40 -43.63
CA ASP A 477 39.75 63.58 -42.86
C ASP A 477 41.28 63.59 -42.63
N ASN A 478 41.90 62.41 -42.49
CA ASN A 478 43.35 62.25 -42.42
C ASN A 478 44.03 62.29 -43.80
N GLY A 479 43.25 62.25 -44.89
CA GLY A 479 43.71 62.32 -46.28
C GLY A 479 44.41 61.04 -46.76
N THR A 480 44.15 59.90 -46.12
CA THR A 480 44.64 58.58 -46.50
C THR A 480 43.83 57.97 -47.64
N SER A 481 42.53 58.27 -47.72
CA SER A 481 41.68 57.91 -48.87
C SER A 481 41.01 59.14 -49.52
N PRO A 482 40.92 59.20 -50.88
CA PRO A 482 40.28 60.30 -51.61
C PRO A 482 38.76 60.15 -51.69
N ASP A 483 38.05 61.27 -51.75
CA ASP A 483 36.59 61.39 -51.99
C ASP A 483 36.37 62.50 -53.04
N CYS A 484 36.20 62.11 -54.31
CA CYS A 484 36.11 63.01 -55.45
C CYS A 484 34.77 63.76 -55.54
N ASP A 485 33.68 63.17 -55.03
CA ASP A 485 32.33 63.73 -55.12
C ASP A 485 31.81 64.37 -53.82
N ASN A 486 32.61 64.30 -52.75
CA ASN A 486 32.41 64.87 -51.40
C ASN A 486 31.16 64.31 -50.70
N ASN A 487 30.85 63.05 -50.91
CA ASN A 487 29.71 62.38 -50.26
C ASN A 487 30.06 61.71 -48.92
N ALA A 488 31.32 61.80 -48.48
CA ALA A 488 31.86 61.20 -47.26
C ALA A 488 31.99 59.66 -47.29
N VAL A 489 32.09 59.06 -48.48
CA VAL A 489 32.50 57.67 -48.71
C VAL A 489 33.79 57.70 -49.54
N PRO A 490 34.82 56.89 -49.20
CA PRO A 490 36.04 56.83 -50.01
C PRO A 490 35.76 56.35 -51.43
N ASP A 491 36.44 56.91 -52.43
CA ASP A 491 36.24 56.58 -53.85
C ASP A 491 36.39 55.07 -54.12
N GLU A 492 37.33 54.41 -53.42
CA GLU A 492 37.62 52.98 -53.55
C GLU A 492 36.50 52.07 -52.99
N CYS A 493 35.57 52.65 -52.26
CA CYS A 493 34.48 51.98 -51.55
C CYS A 493 33.12 52.26 -52.18
N GLU A 494 33.09 53.17 -53.14
CA GLU A 494 31.95 53.36 -54.01
C GLU A 494 31.93 52.29 -55.10
N LEU A 495 31.07 51.29 -54.92
CA LEU A 495 30.69 50.37 -55.99
C LEU A 495 29.74 51.06 -56.97
N GLY A 496 30.25 52.08 -57.66
CA GLY A 496 29.62 52.70 -58.82
C GLY A 496 29.96 51.94 -60.10
N PRO A 497 29.32 52.27 -61.23
CA PRO A 497 29.75 51.80 -62.55
C PRO A 497 31.23 52.15 -62.73
N ASP A 498 32.05 51.12 -62.96
CA ASP A 498 33.47 51.20 -63.29
C ASP A 498 33.68 50.23 -64.44
N CYS A 499 33.31 50.69 -65.63
CA CYS A 499 33.16 49.84 -66.78
C CYS A 499 34.52 49.35 -67.34
N ASN A 500 35.61 50.02 -66.95
CA ASN A 500 36.99 49.66 -67.30
C ASN A 500 37.75 48.94 -66.16
N GLN A 501 37.12 48.76 -64.99
CA GLN A 501 37.58 48.00 -63.82
C GLN A 501 38.86 48.54 -63.17
N ASN A 502 39.01 49.86 -63.11
CA ASN A 502 40.21 50.51 -62.53
C ASN A 502 40.06 50.97 -61.07
N GLN A 503 38.91 50.70 -60.45
CA GLN A 503 38.52 51.05 -59.08
C GLN A 503 38.35 52.56 -58.83
N ILE A 504 38.07 53.33 -59.88
CA ILE A 504 37.62 54.71 -59.82
C ILE A 504 36.23 54.77 -60.47
N PRO A 505 35.18 55.27 -59.82
CA PRO A 505 33.85 55.33 -60.41
C PRO A 505 33.84 56.15 -61.72
N ASP A 506 33.14 55.66 -62.76
CA ASP A 506 33.05 56.24 -64.11
C ASP A 506 32.74 57.76 -64.07
N ARG A 507 31.93 58.19 -63.09
CA ARG A 507 31.55 59.60 -62.87
C ARG A 507 32.74 60.53 -62.64
N CYS A 508 33.81 60.02 -62.02
CA CYS A 508 35.05 60.76 -61.77
C CYS A 508 35.99 60.73 -62.99
N GLU A 509 35.63 60.00 -64.05
CA GLU A 509 36.37 59.87 -65.32
C GLU A 509 35.74 60.63 -66.52
N LEU A 510 34.50 61.14 -66.39
CA LEU A 510 33.70 61.74 -67.48
C LEU A 510 34.28 62.99 -68.15
N MET A 511 35.34 63.61 -67.61
CA MET A 511 35.84 64.88 -68.11
C MET A 511 36.74 64.72 -69.35
N GLY A 512 36.15 64.31 -70.49
CA GLY A 512 36.81 64.28 -71.81
C GLY A 512 36.55 63.05 -72.69
N ASN A 513 35.80 62.05 -72.20
CA ASN A 513 35.61 60.73 -72.83
C ASN A 513 34.12 60.30 -72.97
N ASP A 514 33.19 61.25 -73.07
CA ASP A 514 31.75 60.99 -73.30
C ASP A 514 31.29 61.79 -74.54
N CYS A 515 31.40 61.19 -75.73
CA CYS A 515 31.20 61.86 -77.02
C CYS A 515 29.74 62.10 -77.37
N ASN A 516 28.81 61.24 -76.95
CA ASN A 516 27.37 61.42 -77.16
C ASN A 516 26.70 62.15 -75.97
N SER A 517 27.47 62.47 -74.92
CA SER A 517 27.04 63.21 -73.73
C SER A 517 25.93 62.49 -72.96
N ASN A 518 25.93 61.15 -72.99
CA ASN A 518 24.94 60.31 -72.32
C ASN A 518 25.33 59.94 -70.89
N GLY A 519 26.52 60.34 -70.42
CA GLY A 519 27.01 60.06 -69.08
C GLY A 519 27.70 58.70 -68.93
N VAL A 520 28.03 58.01 -70.03
CA VAL A 520 28.79 56.75 -70.05
C VAL A 520 30.11 57.00 -70.80
N PRO A 521 31.27 56.53 -70.29
CA PRO A 521 32.53 56.61 -71.05
C PRO A 521 32.45 55.86 -72.39
N ASP A 522 32.95 56.47 -73.47
CA ASP A 522 32.85 55.96 -74.86
C ASP A 522 33.36 54.52 -75.06
N GLU A 523 34.30 54.08 -74.22
CA GLU A 523 34.88 52.73 -74.29
C GLU A 523 33.96 51.64 -73.72
N CYS A 524 32.82 52.04 -73.17
CA CYS A 524 31.83 51.20 -72.51
C CYS A 524 30.42 51.34 -73.10
N ASP A 525 30.27 52.03 -74.24
CA ASP A 525 28.99 52.23 -74.92
C ASP A 525 28.83 51.26 -76.12
N THR A 526 27.83 50.37 -76.06
CA THR A 526 27.48 49.37 -77.09
C THR A 526 26.50 49.90 -78.15
N ASP A 527 26.03 51.13 -78.02
CA ASP A 527 25.25 51.87 -79.02
C ASP A 527 25.95 53.21 -79.26
N CYS A 528 27.20 53.09 -79.73
CA CYS A 528 28.13 54.21 -79.76
C CYS A 528 27.72 55.32 -80.76
N ASP A 529 26.72 55.08 -81.61
CA ASP A 529 26.14 56.09 -82.51
C ASP A 529 24.78 56.66 -82.06
N ALA A 530 24.27 56.22 -80.90
CA ALA A 530 23.02 56.63 -80.29
C ALA A 530 21.78 56.35 -81.17
N SER A 531 21.72 55.15 -81.74
CA SER A 531 20.60 54.61 -82.49
C SER A 531 19.46 54.07 -81.62
N GLY A 532 19.76 53.64 -80.39
CA GLY A 532 18.84 53.17 -79.36
C GLY A 532 18.64 51.65 -79.28
N LEU A 533 19.41 50.84 -80.00
CA LEU A 533 19.43 49.38 -79.93
C LEU A 533 20.88 48.88 -79.95
N PRO A 534 21.24 47.81 -79.21
CA PRO A 534 22.54 47.18 -79.42
C PRO A 534 22.64 46.74 -80.88
N ASP A 535 23.77 47.02 -81.53
CA ASP A 535 23.98 46.80 -82.97
C ASP A 535 23.58 45.39 -83.49
N ASP A 536 23.44 44.41 -82.60
CA ASP A 536 23.19 43.00 -82.91
C ASP A 536 21.72 42.53 -82.74
N CYS A 537 20.77 43.38 -82.28
CA CYS A 537 19.42 42.92 -81.82
C CYS A 537 18.18 43.55 -82.48
N GLU A 538 18.26 44.19 -83.66
CA GLU A 538 17.20 45.13 -84.09
C GLU A 538 15.82 44.59 -84.59
N GLU A 539 15.43 43.30 -84.57
CA GLU A 539 14.07 42.88 -85.05
C GLU A 539 13.42 41.55 -84.48
N LEU A 540 13.02 41.39 -83.18
CA LEU A 540 12.09 40.32 -82.62
C LEU A 540 11.38 40.71 -81.25
N ASP A 541 10.42 39.92 -80.68
CA ASP A 541 9.52 40.19 -79.47
C ASP A 541 9.80 39.32 -78.17
N ASP A 542 9.54 39.81 -76.92
CA ASP A 542 9.98 39.32 -75.54
C ASP A 542 8.90 39.42 -74.40
N CYS A 543 8.68 38.39 -73.57
CA CYS A 543 7.61 38.26 -72.55
C CYS A 543 8.05 38.16 -71.08
N ASP A 544 9.26 37.69 -70.75
CA ASP A 544 9.79 37.75 -69.38
C ASP A 544 10.38 39.14 -69.06
N GLY A 545 10.44 40.00 -70.07
CA GLY A 545 10.74 41.43 -69.98
C GLY A 545 12.23 41.71 -69.76
N ASN A 546 13.08 40.73 -70.08
CA ASN A 546 14.52 40.78 -69.86
C ASN A 546 15.30 41.56 -70.95
N GLY A 547 14.60 42.04 -71.99
CA GLY A 547 15.18 42.76 -73.14
C GLY A 547 15.67 41.85 -74.27
N THR A 548 15.35 40.54 -74.24
CA THR A 548 15.73 39.52 -75.22
C THR A 548 14.49 38.82 -75.76
N PRO A 549 14.27 38.75 -77.09
CA PRO A 549 13.09 38.11 -77.66
C PRO A 549 12.91 36.61 -77.32
N ASP A 550 11.68 36.21 -76.96
CA ASP A 550 11.29 34.89 -76.40
C ASP A 550 11.74 33.70 -77.27
N ASP A 551 11.62 33.83 -78.60
CA ASP A 551 11.94 32.79 -79.60
C ASP A 551 13.45 32.47 -79.74
N CYS A 552 14.34 33.14 -79.00
CA CYS A 552 15.79 32.87 -79.03
C CYS A 552 16.31 32.20 -77.74
N GLU A 553 15.43 31.87 -76.80
CA GLU A 553 15.75 31.10 -75.59
C GLU A 553 15.37 29.61 -75.75
N PRO A 554 16.19 28.63 -75.30
CA PRO A 554 15.78 27.22 -75.23
C PRO A 554 15.40 26.79 -73.80
N GLY A 555 14.13 26.44 -73.56
CA GLY A 555 13.61 25.90 -72.30
C GLY A 555 12.44 24.91 -72.51
N GLU A 556 12.08 24.11 -71.51
CA GLU A 556 11.00 23.09 -71.57
C GLU A 556 9.60 23.75 -71.50
N ASP A 557 8.61 23.18 -72.21
CA ASP A 557 7.22 23.64 -72.38
C ASP A 557 6.31 22.41 -72.60
N CYS A 558 5.70 21.89 -71.53
CA CYS A 558 5.00 20.60 -71.48
C CYS A 558 3.58 20.65 -72.06
N ASN A 559 2.84 21.74 -71.80
CA ASN A 559 1.47 21.94 -72.29
C ASN A 559 1.41 22.53 -73.72
N GLY A 560 2.57 22.92 -74.27
CA GLY A 560 2.76 23.35 -75.66
C GLY A 560 2.21 24.74 -75.94
N SER A 561 2.19 25.61 -74.92
CA SER A 561 1.65 26.97 -74.98
C SER A 561 2.55 27.95 -75.73
N GLY A 562 3.84 27.63 -75.90
CA GLY A 562 4.88 28.51 -76.43
C GLY A 562 5.50 29.43 -75.37
N VAL A 563 5.26 29.14 -74.09
CA VAL A 563 5.81 29.82 -72.91
C VAL A 563 6.60 28.78 -72.11
N PRO A 564 7.82 29.06 -71.60
CA PRO A 564 8.57 28.06 -70.84
C PRO A 564 7.87 27.67 -69.53
N ASP A 565 7.93 26.39 -69.15
CA ASP A 565 7.26 25.79 -67.98
C ASP A 565 7.47 26.60 -66.69
N ARG A 566 8.67 27.18 -66.50
CA ARG A 566 9.02 28.00 -65.32
C ARG A 566 8.12 29.23 -65.11
N CYS A 567 7.53 29.71 -66.20
CA CYS A 567 6.65 30.88 -66.17
C CYS A 567 5.21 30.49 -65.79
N GLU A 568 4.97 29.20 -65.50
CA GLU A 568 3.64 28.60 -65.28
C GLU A 568 3.52 27.87 -63.90
N LEU A 569 4.53 27.95 -63.00
CA LEU A 569 4.62 27.13 -61.77
C LEU A 569 3.99 27.71 -60.48
N ASP A 570 3.54 28.96 -60.46
CA ASP A 570 3.18 29.64 -59.20
C ASP A 570 1.83 29.12 -58.64
N GLY A 571 1.91 28.10 -57.76
CA GLY A 571 0.78 27.46 -57.06
C GLY A 571 0.18 26.22 -57.73
N ASN A 572 0.91 25.57 -58.64
CA ASN A 572 0.40 24.49 -59.52
C ASN A 572 1.42 23.34 -59.69
N ASP A 573 2.09 22.93 -58.60
CA ASP A 573 3.05 21.79 -58.54
C ASP A 573 2.97 21.15 -57.13
N CYS A 574 2.04 20.22 -56.91
CA CYS A 574 1.72 19.62 -55.60
C CYS A 574 2.73 18.58 -55.12
N ASN A 575 3.35 17.86 -56.04
CA ASN A 575 4.36 16.83 -55.75
C ASN A 575 5.80 17.37 -55.80
N ALA A 576 5.96 18.68 -56.06
CA ALA A 576 7.21 19.44 -56.08
C ALA A 576 8.26 18.88 -57.06
N ASN A 577 7.81 18.45 -58.24
CA ASN A 577 8.65 17.82 -59.25
C ASN A 577 9.16 18.77 -60.34
N ASP A 578 8.88 20.09 -60.21
CA ASP A 578 9.19 21.18 -61.16
C ASP A 578 8.44 21.09 -62.51
N ILE A 579 7.30 20.36 -62.55
CA ILE A 579 6.38 20.25 -63.70
C ILE A 579 4.99 20.75 -63.24
N PRO A 580 4.26 21.55 -64.04
CA PRO A 580 2.90 21.96 -63.66
C PRO A 580 1.93 20.77 -63.51
N ASP A 581 1.08 20.76 -62.48
CA ASP A 581 0.13 19.67 -62.14
C ASP A 581 -0.73 19.19 -63.33
N GLU A 582 -1.12 20.11 -64.23
CA GLU A 582 -1.92 19.79 -65.42
C GLU A 582 -1.17 18.95 -66.48
N CYS A 583 0.14 18.78 -66.31
CA CYS A 583 0.99 17.92 -67.13
C CYS A 583 1.26 16.54 -66.50
N ASP A 584 0.78 16.29 -65.28
CA ASP A 584 0.89 14.99 -64.59
C ASP A 584 -0.34 14.07 -64.83
N PRO A 585 -0.20 12.74 -64.65
CA PRO A 585 -1.31 11.79 -64.82
C PRO A 585 -2.40 11.96 -63.74
N ASP A 586 -3.66 11.99 -64.18
CA ASP A 586 -4.87 12.09 -63.35
C ASP A 586 -5.90 11.09 -63.91
N CYS A 587 -6.25 10.05 -63.15
CA CYS A 587 -7.01 8.90 -63.60
C CYS A 587 -8.53 9.02 -63.42
N ASP A 588 -9.01 9.90 -62.53
CA ASP A 588 -10.43 10.15 -62.31
C ASP A 588 -10.92 11.48 -62.94
N GLU A 589 -9.98 12.26 -63.50
CA GLU A 589 -10.16 13.53 -64.19
C GLU A 589 -10.71 14.66 -63.29
N ASP A 590 -10.40 14.62 -61.99
CA ASP A 590 -10.87 15.63 -61.03
C ASP A 590 -10.03 16.92 -61.03
N GLY A 591 -8.82 16.87 -61.60
CA GLY A 591 -7.86 17.96 -61.69
C GLY A 591 -6.72 17.91 -60.67
N THR A 592 -6.62 16.85 -59.87
CA THR A 592 -5.50 16.55 -58.97
C THR A 592 -4.68 15.38 -59.55
N PRO A 593 -3.34 15.44 -59.59
CA PRO A 593 -2.55 14.30 -60.08
C PRO A 593 -2.62 13.06 -59.18
N ASP A 594 -2.60 11.85 -59.77
CA ASP A 594 -2.68 10.55 -59.07
C ASP A 594 -1.70 10.44 -57.88
N ASP A 595 -0.47 10.94 -58.06
CA ASP A 595 0.60 10.89 -57.04
C ASP A 595 0.35 11.85 -55.85
N CYS A 596 -0.63 12.73 -55.97
CA CYS A 596 -1.09 13.64 -54.91
C CYS A 596 -2.40 13.16 -54.24
N GLU A 597 -2.89 11.96 -54.58
CA GLU A 597 -4.13 11.35 -54.07
C GLU A 597 -3.87 10.15 -53.14
N ALA A 598 -4.87 9.78 -52.33
CA ALA A 598 -4.75 8.72 -51.33
C ALA A 598 -4.99 7.31 -51.93
N ASP A 599 -4.11 6.35 -51.58
CA ASP A 599 -4.21 4.91 -51.92
C ASP A 599 -4.20 4.11 -50.60
N CYS A 600 -5.33 4.07 -49.91
CA CYS A 600 -5.44 3.53 -48.56
C CYS A 600 -5.25 2.00 -48.55
N ASN A 601 -5.61 1.32 -49.63
CA ASN A 601 -5.47 -0.13 -49.75
C ASN A 601 -4.06 -0.58 -50.22
N HIS A 602 -3.21 0.38 -50.60
CA HIS A 602 -1.79 0.23 -50.95
C HIS A 602 -1.52 -0.73 -52.12
N ASP A 603 -2.45 -0.86 -53.06
CA ASP A 603 -2.27 -1.70 -54.25
C ASP A 603 -1.57 -0.98 -55.42
N GLY A 604 -1.29 0.31 -55.26
CA GLY A 604 -0.56 1.17 -56.19
C GLY A 604 -1.45 1.86 -57.23
N GLN A 605 -2.76 2.01 -56.96
CA GLN A 605 -3.68 2.87 -57.70
C GLN A 605 -4.57 3.66 -56.71
N PRO A 606 -4.72 4.99 -56.86
CA PRO A 606 -5.57 5.79 -55.96
C PRO A 606 -7.00 5.24 -55.85
N ASP A 607 -7.57 5.30 -54.64
CA ASP A 607 -8.85 4.64 -54.33
C ASP A 607 -10.01 5.19 -55.19
N ASP A 608 -9.99 6.49 -55.50
CA ASP A 608 -11.01 7.18 -56.31
C ASP A 608 -11.04 6.70 -57.78
N CYS A 609 -9.94 6.13 -58.26
CA CYS A 609 -9.85 5.54 -59.59
C CYS A 609 -10.36 4.09 -59.67
N GLN A 610 -10.81 3.50 -58.54
CA GLN A 610 -11.20 2.09 -58.45
C GLN A 610 -12.72 1.84 -58.35
N ASP A 611 -13.59 2.86 -58.35
CA ASP A 611 -15.07 2.75 -58.31
C ASP A 611 -15.58 1.92 -57.08
N LEU A 612 -15.00 2.11 -55.89
CA LEU A 612 -15.44 1.45 -54.64
C LEU A 612 -16.70 2.13 -54.06
N GLU A 613 -17.62 1.36 -53.45
CA GLU A 613 -18.96 1.84 -53.05
C GLU A 613 -18.90 2.63 -51.72
N ASP A 614 -18.98 3.97 -51.82
CA ASP A 614 -19.17 4.92 -50.70
C ASP A 614 -20.65 5.36 -50.65
N CYS A 615 -21.42 4.78 -49.72
CA CYS A 615 -22.86 4.98 -49.66
C CYS A 615 -23.26 6.30 -48.99
N ASP A 616 -22.38 6.93 -48.22
CA ASP A 616 -22.67 8.17 -47.49
C ASP A 616 -22.04 9.42 -48.13
N THR A 617 -21.23 9.20 -49.18
CA THR A 617 -20.65 10.18 -50.10
C THR A 617 -19.65 11.11 -49.42
N ASN A 618 -18.93 10.61 -48.42
CA ASN A 618 -17.93 11.37 -47.67
C ASN A 618 -16.50 11.25 -48.23
N GLY A 619 -16.29 10.39 -49.23
CA GLY A 619 -15.00 10.16 -49.88
C GLY A 619 -14.20 8.97 -49.34
N VAL A 620 -14.78 8.11 -48.49
CA VAL A 620 -14.15 6.87 -48.01
C VAL A 620 -15.07 5.68 -48.34
N PRO A 621 -14.58 4.58 -48.96
CA PRO A 621 -15.41 3.41 -49.22
C PRO A 621 -15.92 2.74 -47.93
N ASP A 622 -17.21 2.37 -47.88
CA ASP A 622 -17.90 1.86 -46.68
C ASP A 622 -17.19 0.64 -46.03
N GLU A 623 -16.43 -0.14 -46.81
CA GLU A 623 -15.72 -1.35 -46.34
C GLU A 623 -14.48 -1.01 -45.49
N CYS A 624 -13.96 0.20 -45.64
CA CYS A 624 -12.82 0.74 -44.89
C CYS A 624 -13.26 1.58 -43.68
N GLU A 625 -14.55 1.90 -43.59
CA GLU A 625 -15.08 2.57 -42.41
C GLU A 625 -15.45 1.52 -41.35
N ASN A 626 -14.77 1.58 -40.19
CA ASN A 626 -15.03 0.87 -38.92
C ASN A 626 -14.04 -0.22 -38.47
N LEU A 627 -12.75 -0.16 -38.82
CA LEU A 627 -11.71 -0.82 -38.04
C LEU A 627 -10.52 0.13 -37.89
N GLU A 628 -10.36 0.70 -36.69
CA GLU A 628 -9.23 1.56 -36.34
C GLU A 628 -7.95 0.71 -36.19
N ASP A 629 -6.89 1.23 -36.79
CA ASP A 629 -5.51 0.72 -36.83
C ASP A 629 -4.64 1.96 -36.57
N CYS A 630 -4.47 2.27 -35.29
CA CYS A 630 -3.96 3.57 -34.85
C CYS A 630 -2.43 3.69 -34.96
N ASP A 631 -1.70 2.58 -35.13
CA ASP A 631 -0.24 2.58 -35.25
C ASP A 631 0.29 2.45 -36.69
N GLU A 632 -0.63 2.41 -37.67
CA GLU A 632 -0.38 2.33 -39.11
C GLU A 632 0.49 1.11 -39.51
N ASP A 633 0.46 0.01 -38.74
CA ASP A 633 1.22 -1.21 -39.06
C ASP A 633 0.50 -2.16 -40.04
N GLY A 634 -0.78 -1.88 -40.32
CA GLY A 634 -1.61 -2.61 -41.27
C GLY A 634 -2.36 -3.81 -40.68
N VAL A 635 -2.52 -3.89 -39.35
CA VAL A 635 -3.31 -4.89 -38.63
C VAL A 635 -4.24 -4.21 -37.61
N PRO A 636 -5.58 -4.35 -37.72
CA PRO A 636 -6.52 -3.72 -36.79
C PRO A 636 -6.28 -4.06 -35.32
N ASP A 637 -6.30 -3.04 -34.46
CA ASP A 637 -5.85 -3.08 -33.06
C ASP A 637 -6.58 -4.10 -32.19
N VAL A 638 -7.84 -4.45 -32.53
CA VAL A 638 -8.61 -5.49 -31.82
C VAL A 638 -7.98 -6.89 -31.89
N CYS A 639 -6.96 -7.07 -32.73
CA CYS A 639 -6.20 -8.31 -32.87
C CYS A 639 -4.78 -8.22 -32.29
N GLN A 640 -4.39 -7.10 -31.68
CA GLN A 640 -3.08 -6.87 -31.05
C GLN A 640 -3.27 -6.53 -29.57
N ASN A 641 -2.74 -7.35 -28.64
CA ASN A 641 -2.81 -7.06 -27.20
C ASN A 641 -1.74 -6.00 -26.81
N SER A 642 -1.98 -4.74 -27.14
CA SER A 642 -1.10 -3.60 -26.80
C SER A 642 -1.94 -2.34 -26.75
N GLU A 643 -2.29 -1.87 -25.55
CA GLU A 643 -3.23 -0.75 -25.30
C GLU A 643 -2.55 0.63 -25.29
N ASP A 644 -1.63 0.94 -26.22
CA ASP A 644 -1.01 2.28 -26.37
C ASP A 644 -1.01 2.66 -27.85
N CYS A 645 -2.13 3.21 -28.33
CA CYS A 645 -2.43 3.50 -29.72
C CYS A 645 -1.70 4.73 -30.28
N ASN A 646 -1.07 5.57 -29.45
CA ASN A 646 -0.33 6.75 -29.94
C ASN A 646 1.19 6.66 -29.71
N GLY A 647 1.67 5.59 -29.07
CA GLY A 647 3.07 5.26 -28.92
C GLY A 647 3.84 6.23 -28.03
N ASN A 648 3.14 6.96 -27.16
CA ASN A 648 3.75 7.90 -26.21
C ASN A 648 4.29 7.20 -24.95
N GLY A 649 4.02 5.91 -24.77
CA GLY A 649 4.42 5.11 -23.61
C GLY A 649 3.39 5.08 -22.49
N ILE A 650 2.16 5.55 -22.72
CA ILE A 650 1.04 5.63 -21.78
C ILE A 650 -0.14 4.84 -22.37
N PRO A 651 -0.79 3.93 -21.63
CA PRO A 651 -1.93 3.20 -22.17
C PRO A 651 -3.12 4.13 -22.49
N ASP A 652 -3.87 3.90 -23.57
CA ASP A 652 -4.97 4.80 -23.99
C ASP A 652 -6.11 4.88 -22.97
N SER A 653 -6.27 3.83 -22.15
CA SER A 653 -7.22 3.82 -21.02
C SER A 653 -6.89 4.89 -19.97
N CYS A 654 -5.63 5.34 -19.91
CA CYS A 654 -5.15 6.37 -19.01
C CYS A 654 -5.39 7.78 -19.55
N GLU A 655 -5.41 8.01 -20.87
CA GLU A 655 -5.38 9.37 -21.48
C GLU A 655 -6.61 10.24 -21.22
N THR A 656 -7.63 9.70 -20.56
CA THR A 656 -8.87 10.40 -20.21
C THR A 656 -8.99 10.77 -18.73
N LEU A 657 -7.98 10.43 -17.92
CA LEU A 657 -7.93 10.61 -16.47
C LEU A 657 -7.25 11.95 -16.09
N HIS A 658 -7.40 12.35 -14.83
CA HIS A 658 -6.90 13.65 -14.33
C HIS A 658 -5.37 13.61 -14.18
N ASP A 659 -4.67 14.60 -14.74
CA ASP A 659 -3.22 14.80 -14.66
C ASP A 659 -3.00 16.12 -13.91
N CYS A 660 -2.78 16.06 -12.59
CA CYS A 660 -2.68 17.24 -11.73
C CYS A 660 -1.35 17.98 -11.91
N ASN A 661 -0.27 17.26 -12.24
CA ASN A 661 1.07 17.83 -12.32
C ASN A 661 1.46 18.28 -13.76
N GLU A 662 0.56 18.10 -14.74
CA GLU A 662 0.68 18.45 -16.16
C GLU A 662 1.91 17.84 -16.84
N ASN A 663 2.42 16.69 -16.34
CA ASN A 663 3.58 16.03 -16.93
C ASN A 663 3.24 15.14 -18.14
N GLY A 664 1.95 14.99 -18.44
CA GLY A 664 1.42 14.22 -19.55
C GLY A 664 1.00 12.79 -19.20
N ILE A 665 1.12 12.37 -17.93
CA ILE A 665 0.67 11.08 -17.39
C ILE A 665 -0.39 11.35 -16.32
N PRO A 666 -1.62 10.84 -16.47
CA PRO A 666 -2.65 11.02 -15.44
C PRO A 666 -2.32 10.35 -14.11
N ASP A 667 -2.71 10.96 -13.00
CA ASP A 667 -2.29 10.60 -11.63
C ASP A 667 -2.69 9.14 -11.27
N GLU A 668 -3.90 8.72 -11.67
CA GLU A 668 -4.36 7.32 -11.53
C GLU A 668 -3.48 6.32 -12.31
N CYS A 669 -2.70 6.79 -13.28
CA CYS A 669 -1.74 6.02 -14.07
C CYS A 669 -0.27 6.30 -13.73
N GLU A 670 0.02 7.30 -12.87
CA GLU A 670 1.30 7.40 -12.14
C GLU A 670 1.45 6.31 -11.08
N PHE A 671 0.34 5.63 -10.73
CA PHE A 671 0.28 4.47 -9.84
C PHE A 671 1.21 3.30 -10.21
N LEU A 672 1.93 3.38 -11.33
CA LEU A 672 2.90 2.39 -11.79
C LEU A 672 4.39 2.74 -11.54
N GLY A 673 4.72 3.82 -10.82
CA GLY A 673 6.12 4.25 -10.65
C GLY A 673 6.55 4.69 -9.26
N LEU A 674 6.65 3.77 -8.27
CA LEU A 674 7.25 4.13 -6.97
C LEU A 674 8.74 4.45 -7.16
N GLU A 675 9.09 5.74 -7.22
CA GLU A 675 10.48 6.16 -7.37
C GLU A 675 11.24 5.94 -6.04
N ALA A 676 12.16 4.98 -6.03
CA ALA A 676 13.07 4.78 -4.92
C ALA A 676 14.16 5.87 -4.93
N VAL A 677 14.27 6.62 -3.83
CA VAL A 677 15.31 7.63 -3.63
C VAL A 677 16.46 6.99 -2.88
N CYS A 678 17.67 7.04 -3.42
CA CYS A 678 18.86 6.53 -2.75
C CYS A 678 19.91 7.62 -2.54
N TRP A 679 20.56 7.59 -1.37
CA TRP A 679 21.69 8.47 -1.05
C TRP A 679 22.81 7.70 -0.37
N GLY A 680 24.03 8.21 -0.49
CA GLY A 680 25.25 7.57 -0.01
C GLY A 680 26.12 6.94 -1.10
N ARG A 681 26.85 5.88 -0.77
CA ARG A 681 27.82 5.23 -1.65
C ARG A 681 27.10 4.51 -2.81
N SER A 682 27.53 4.78 -4.03
CA SER A 682 26.97 4.16 -5.25
C SER A 682 28.01 3.72 -6.28
N ASP A 683 29.23 3.38 -5.84
CA ASP A 683 30.33 3.00 -6.73
C ASP A 683 30.15 1.64 -7.44
N GLU A 684 29.24 0.81 -6.94
CA GLU A 684 28.88 -0.51 -7.47
C GLU A 684 27.38 -0.60 -7.74
N ASN A 685 26.75 0.52 -8.13
CA ASN A 685 25.33 0.64 -8.44
C ASN A 685 24.38 0.36 -7.27
N GLN A 686 24.78 0.60 -6.02
CA GLN A 686 23.91 0.44 -4.84
C GLN A 686 22.77 1.47 -4.83
N CYS A 687 23.04 2.69 -5.31
CA CYS A 687 22.03 3.72 -5.59
C CYS A 687 21.73 3.86 -7.08
N ALA A 688 21.83 2.78 -7.86
CA ALA A 688 21.25 2.83 -9.18
C ALA A 688 19.74 3.05 -9.03
N SER A 689 19.26 4.23 -9.42
CA SER A 689 17.83 4.48 -9.63
C SER A 689 17.38 3.41 -10.61
N VAL A 690 16.52 2.52 -10.13
CA VAL A 690 15.86 1.56 -10.99
C VAL A 690 14.61 2.30 -11.47
N SER A 691 14.68 2.89 -12.66
CA SER A 691 13.48 3.14 -13.45
C SER A 691 12.83 1.77 -13.69
N GLY A 692 11.91 1.38 -12.82
CA GLY A 692 11.42 0.01 -12.65
C GLY A 692 10.22 -0.08 -11.72
N PRO A 693 9.70 -1.31 -11.50
CA PRO A 693 8.34 -1.57 -11.02
C PRO A 693 8.06 -0.99 -9.63
N THR A 694 6.78 -0.78 -9.32
CA THR A 694 6.29 -0.34 -8.01
C THR A 694 6.79 -1.23 -6.87
N TYR A 695 7.57 -0.67 -5.95
CA TYR A 695 8.14 -1.39 -4.80
C TYR A 695 7.18 -1.47 -3.62
N ARG A 696 6.77 -2.68 -3.24
CA ARG A 696 6.04 -2.90 -1.98
C ARG A 696 6.94 -2.73 -0.76
N LEU A 697 8.11 -3.39 -0.77
CA LEU A 697 9.07 -3.44 0.32
C LEU A 697 10.50 -3.38 -0.22
N LEU A 698 11.40 -2.74 0.52
CA LEU A 698 12.83 -2.74 0.26
C LEU A 698 13.60 -3.10 1.53
N ASP A 699 14.70 -3.83 1.38
CA ASP A 699 15.69 -3.96 2.46
C ASP A 699 17.10 -3.82 1.91
N ALA A 700 17.90 -2.97 2.56
CA ALA A 700 19.25 -2.65 2.16
C ALA A 700 20.27 -3.45 2.96
N GLY A 701 20.94 -4.38 2.28
CA GLY A 701 22.11 -5.07 2.81
C GLY A 701 23.34 -4.17 2.80
N ARG A 702 24.51 -4.74 3.08
CA ARG A 702 25.70 -3.89 3.24
C ARG A 702 26.09 -3.09 1.99
N ASP A 703 26.13 -3.75 0.85
CA ASP A 703 26.57 -3.17 -0.42
C ASP A 703 25.61 -3.56 -1.58
N PHE A 704 24.38 -3.96 -1.26
CA PHE A 704 23.34 -4.34 -2.21
C PHE A 704 21.95 -4.12 -1.59
N THR A 705 20.90 -4.11 -2.40
CA THR A 705 19.51 -3.94 -1.97
C THR A 705 18.67 -5.04 -2.57
N VAL A 706 17.68 -5.51 -1.81
CA VAL A 706 16.63 -6.41 -2.29
C VAL A 706 15.28 -5.74 -2.13
N GLY A 707 14.34 -6.10 -2.98
CA GLY A 707 13.00 -5.54 -2.96
C GLY A 707 11.95 -6.53 -3.45
N LEU A 708 10.72 -6.23 -3.09
CA LEU A 708 9.51 -6.92 -3.54
C LEU A 708 8.61 -5.90 -4.25
N SER A 709 8.11 -6.19 -5.44
CA SER A 709 7.12 -5.32 -6.10
C SER A 709 5.71 -5.54 -5.56
N LEU A 710 4.79 -4.63 -5.90
CA LEU A 710 3.35 -4.81 -5.65
C LEU A 710 2.80 -6.08 -6.32
N ASP A 711 3.31 -6.43 -7.50
CA ASP A 711 2.96 -7.67 -8.22
C ASP A 711 3.53 -8.95 -7.58
N GLY A 712 4.36 -8.82 -6.53
CA GLY A 712 4.98 -9.95 -5.84
C GLY A 712 6.28 -10.46 -6.47
N ASP A 713 6.86 -9.72 -7.41
CA ASP A 713 8.15 -10.04 -8.02
C ASP A 713 9.32 -9.59 -7.14
N LEU A 714 10.39 -10.38 -7.11
CA LEU A 714 11.62 -10.06 -6.38
C LEU A 714 12.62 -9.31 -7.26
N PHE A 715 13.28 -8.33 -6.66
CA PHE A 715 14.34 -7.52 -7.28
C PHE A 715 15.57 -7.48 -6.38
N ALA A 716 16.75 -7.40 -7.00
CA ALA A 716 18.00 -7.17 -6.28
C ALA A 716 19.02 -6.46 -7.17
N TRP A 717 19.73 -5.48 -6.59
CA TRP A 717 20.77 -4.73 -7.30
C TRP A 717 21.93 -4.34 -6.37
N GLY A 718 23.04 -3.89 -6.95
CA GLY A 718 24.29 -3.60 -6.22
C GLY A 718 25.35 -4.70 -6.40
N VAL A 719 26.19 -4.91 -5.38
CA VAL A 719 27.31 -5.85 -5.43
C VAL A 719 26.81 -7.30 -5.49
N ASN A 720 27.38 -8.11 -6.40
CA ASN A 720 27.04 -9.54 -6.58
C ASN A 720 28.24 -10.51 -6.45
N GLY A 721 29.21 -10.20 -5.58
CA GLY A 721 30.43 -11.00 -5.45
C GLY A 721 30.23 -12.43 -4.93
N ASP A 722 29.14 -12.68 -4.21
CA ASP A 722 28.78 -13.92 -3.52
C ASP A 722 27.45 -14.53 -4.03
N GLY A 723 26.86 -13.98 -5.10
CA GLY A 723 25.56 -14.40 -5.62
C GLY A 723 24.36 -13.80 -4.87
N GLN A 724 24.57 -12.71 -4.12
CA GLN A 724 23.52 -12.07 -3.31
C GLN A 724 22.45 -11.33 -4.14
N THR A 725 22.75 -10.97 -5.39
CA THR A 725 21.74 -10.46 -6.33
C THR A 725 21.34 -11.51 -7.38
N ASP A 726 21.81 -12.76 -7.26
CA ASP A 726 21.37 -13.87 -8.10
C ASP A 726 20.03 -14.41 -7.56
N LEU A 727 18.93 -13.79 -8.00
CA LEU A 727 17.60 -14.08 -7.49
C LEU A 727 17.19 -15.55 -7.67
N PRO A 728 16.69 -16.22 -6.61
CA PRO A 728 16.10 -17.54 -6.74
C PRO A 728 14.72 -17.45 -7.40
N ASN A 729 14.34 -18.48 -8.15
CA ASN A 729 12.98 -18.58 -8.70
C ASN A 729 12.00 -19.02 -7.61
N ILE A 730 11.49 -18.05 -6.85
CA ILE A 730 10.51 -18.21 -5.78
C ILE A 730 9.32 -17.28 -6.02
N GLN A 731 8.18 -17.63 -5.43
CA GLN A 731 6.89 -16.98 -5.60
C GLN A 731 6.23 -16.86 -4.22
N ASN A 732 5.21 -16.02 -4.10
CA ASN A 732 4.47 -15.79 -2.84
C ASN A 732 5.39 -15.30 -1.72
N VAL A 733 6.26 -14.36 -2.05
CA VAL A 733 7.15 -13.71 -1.09
C VAL A 733 6.37 -12.61 -0.40
N ARG A 734 6.42 -12.59 0.93
CA ARG A 734 5.76 -11.60 1.77
C ARG A 734 6.73 -10.59 2.38
N GLU A 735 7.94 -11.03 2.72
CA GLU A 735 8.96 -10.22 3.38
C GLU A 735 10.34 -10.56 2.83
N VAL A 736 11.24 -9.59 2.80
CA VAL A 736 12.64 -9.74 2.39
C VAL A 736 13.54 -9.19 3.47
N SER A 737 14.71 -9.80 3.64
CA SER A 737 15.76 -9.19 4.47
C SER A 737 17.17 -9.42 3.93
N ALA A 738 18.02 -8.41 3.95
CA ALA A 738 19.36 -8.40 3.37
C ALA A 738 20.45 -8.25 4.44
N GLY A 739 21.36 -9.22 4.47
CA GLY A 739 22.53 -9.19 5.35
C GLY A 739 23.75 -8.57 4.68
N TRP A 740 24.95 -8.98 5.10
CA TRP A 740 26.19 -8.48 4.51
C TRP A 740 26.43 -9.01 3.09
N TRP A 741 26.28 -10.33 2.91
CA TRP A 741 26.63 -11.04 1.68
C TRP A 741 25.56 -12.06 1.25
N HIS A 742 24.40 -12.03 1.88
CA HIS A 742 23.29 -12.97 1.65
C HIS A 742 21.98 -12.24 1.87
N ALA A 743 20.90 -12.79 1.33
CA ALA A 743 19.55 -12.30 1.55
C ALA A 743 18.61 -13.46 1.90
N LEU A 744 17.49 -13.10 2.49
CA LEU A 744 16.40 -13.96 2.92
C LEU A 744 15.09 -13.46 2.31
N ALA A 745 14.20 -14.40 2.03
CA ALA A 745 12.81 -14.15 1.71
C ALA A 745 11.94 -15.02 2.60
N LEU A 746 10.88 -14.45 3.14
CA LEU A 746 9.81 -15.14 3.84
C LEU A 746 8.63 -15.33 2.89
N LEU A 747 8.17 -16.56 2.75
CA LEU A 747 7.00 -16.88 1.93
C LEU A 747 5.71 -16.87 2.77
N ASP A 748 4.55 -16.75 2.11
CA ASP A 748 3.23 -16.77 2.77
C ASP A 748 2.96 -18.03 3.61
N ASP A 749 3.59 -19.16 3.24
CA ASP A 749 3.52 -20.41 3.99
C ASP A 749 4.51 -20.47 5.17
N GLY A 750 5.12 -19.34 5.53
CA GLY A 750 6.14 -19.21 6.57
C GLY A 750 7.49 -19.85 6.24
N GLN A 751 7.71 -20.32 5.00
CA GLN A 751 9.02 -20.83 4.59
C GLN A 751 10.04 -19.68 4.49
N VAL A 752 11.25 -19.91 5.02
CA VAL A 752 12.39 -18.99 4.82
C VAL A 752 13.30 -19.53 3.73
N VAL A 753 13.56 -18.73 2.69
CA VAL A 753 14.48 -19.04 1.60
C VAL A 753 15.65 -18.07 1.66
N GLY A 754 16.88 -18.58 1.76
CA GLY A 754 18.10 -17.77 1.73
C GLY A 754 18.94 -18.01 0.48
N TRP A 755 19.62 -16.98 0.00
CA TRP A 755 20.58 -17.05 -1.12
C TRP A 755 21.79 -16.14 -0.90
N GLY A 756 22.79 -16.21 -1.78
CA GLY A 756 24.09 -15.56 -1.61
C GLY A 756 25.09 -16.38 -0.78
N SER A 757 25.98 -15.69 -0.06
CA SER A 757 27.09 -16.32 0.66
C SER A 757 26.61 -17.30 1.73
N ASN A 758 27.28 -18.44 1.85
CA ASN A 758 26.91 -19.50 2.79
C ASN A 758 28.10 -20.05 3.59
N GLN A 759 29.15 -19.24 3.78
CA GLN A 759 30.39 -19.72 4.41
C GLN A 759 30.20 -20.15 5.87
N PHE A 760 29.14 -19.65 6.53
CA PHE A 760 28.80 -19.91 7.92
C PHE A 760 27.44 -20.62 8.08
N GLY A 761 26.80 -21.05 6.98
CA GLY A 761 25.48 -21.66 7.00
C GLY A 761 24.32 -20.66 6.99
N GLN A 762 24.59 -19.37 6.76
CA GLN A 762 23.59 -18.29 6.89
C GLN A 762 22.51 -18.31 5.80
N SER A 763 22.78 -18.78 4.58
CA SER A 763 21.75 -18.85 3.54
C SER A 763 20.91 -20.14 3.58
N VAL A 764 21.15 -21.02 4.56
CA VAL A 764 20.39 -22.26 4.74
C VAL A 764 19.61 -22.19 6.04
N ALA A 765 18.32 -21.89 5.94
CA ALA A 765 17.40 -21.90 7.07
C ALA A 765 17.34 -23.31 7.72
N PRO A 766 17.12 -23.39 9.05
CA PRO A 766 16.94 -24.66 9.76
C PRO A 766 15.80 -25.51 9.17
N GLU A 767 15.99 -26.84 9.17
CA GLU A 767 14.96 -27.76 8.68
C GLU A 767 13.66 -27.64 9.48
N ASN A 768 12.54 -27.45 8.78
CA ASN A 768 11.18 -27.27 9.33
C ASN A 768 10.92 -25.95 10.06
N LEU A 769 11.81 -24.95 9.95
CA LEU A 769 11.49 -23.60 10.41
C LEU A 769 10.28 -23.07 9.63
N ARG A 770 9.29 -22.59 10.38
CA ARG A 770 8.17 -21.80 9.89
C ARG A 770 8.17 -20.47 10.63
N ALA A 771 8.49 -19.39 9.92
CA ALA A 771 8.69 -18.07 10.49
C ALA A 771 7.48 -17.15 10.27
N LEU A 772 7.31 -16.21 11.19
CA LEU A 772 6.40 -15.06 11.11
C LEU A 772 7.13 -13.78 10.71
N LYS A 773 8.40 -13.65 11.10
CA LYS A 773 9.28 -12.51 10.78
C LYS A 773 10.72 -12.98 10.58
N ILE A 774 11.50 -12.25 9.79
CA ILE A 774 12.91 -12.54 9.52
C ILE A 774 13.78 -11.29 9.72
N SER A 775 15.04 -11.49 10.08
CA SER A 775 16.03 -10.39 10.09
C SER A 775 17.42 -10.94 9.80
N ALA A 776 18.09 -10.37 8.80
CA ALA A 776 19.43 -10.74 8.39
C ALA A 776 20.46 -9.73 8.92
N GLY A 777 21.45 -10.23 9.67
CA GLY A 777 22.59 -9.42 10.10
C GLY A 777 23.81 -9.65 9.22
N ASP A 778 25.00 -9.38 9.76
CA ASP A 778 26.26 -9.50 9.02
C ASP A 778 26.44 -10.90 8.36
N GLU A 779 26.43 -11.94 9.19
CA GLU A 779 26.67 -13.33 8.75
C GLU A 779 25.79 -14.32 9.55
N HIS A 780 24.74 -13.82 10.18
CA HIS A 780 23.78 -14.59 10.96
C HIS A 780 22.38 -14.03 10.75
N ASN A 781 21.38 -14.81 11.12
CA ASN A 781 19.97 -14.44 10.95
C ASN A 781 19.20 -14.74 12.22
N LEU A 782 18.10 -14.02 12.36
CA LEU A 782 17.06 -14.24 13.33
C LEU A 782 15.75 -14.48 12.58
N ALA A 783 14.89 -15.30 13.16
CA ALA A 783 13.51 -15.41 12.77
C ALA A 783 12.66 -15.60 14.02
N ILE A 784 11.42 -15.13 13.98
CA ILE A 784 10.40 -15.47 14.97
C ILE A 784 9.60 -16.63 14.36
N ASP A 785 9.50 -17.76 15.04
CA ASP A 785 8.73 -18.89 14.54
C ASP A 785 7.22 -18.73 14.80
N THR A 786 6.39 -19.63 14.25
CA THR A 786 4.93 -19.61 14.45
C THR A 786 4.47 -19.80 15.90
N SER A 787 5.38 -20.10 16.84
CA SER A 787 5.09 -20.13 18.27
C SER A 787 5.50 -18.86 19.01
N GLY A 788 6.08 -17.89 18.29
CA GLY A 788 6.60 -16.64 18.85
C GLY A 788 8.01 -16.77 19.43
N GLU A 789 8.69 -17.91 19.26
CA GLU A 789 10.05 -18.12 19.75
C GLU A 789 11.10 -17.67 18.72
N VAL A 790 12.24 -17.14 19.21
CA VAL A 790 13.34 -16.69 18.34
C VAL A 790 14.24 -17.84 17.95
N VAL A 791 14.46 -18.01 16.65
CA VAL A 791 15.39 -18.97 16.05
C VAL A 791 16.54 -18.23 15.39
N ALA A 792 17.78 -18.61 15.71
CA ALA A 792 18.98 -17.99 15.14
C ALA A 792 19.89 -19.01 14.44
N TRP A 793 20.47 -18.63 13.30
CA TRP A 793 21.44 -19.47 12.57
C TRP A 793 22.49 -18.64 11.83
N GLY A 794 23.60 -19.28 11.43
CA GLY A 794 24.75 -18.62 10.80
C GLY A 794 25.97 -18.52 11.73
N THR A 795 26.74 -17.45 11.62
CA THR A 795 27.95 -17.24 12.44
C THR A 795 27.60 -17.09 13.92
N ASN A 796 28.37 -17.73 14.80
CA ASN A 796 28.15 -17.65 16.26
C ASN A 796 29.45 -17.36 17.03
N THR A 797 30.34 -16.55 16.43
CA THR A 797 31.68 -16.29 16.99
C THR A 797 31.63 -15.55 18.33
N PHE A 798 30.60 -14.77 18.58
CA PHE A 798 30.40 -13.95 19.78
C PHE A 798 29.15 -14.34 20.58
N GLY A 799 28.50 -15.46 20.25
CA GLY A 799 27.27 -15.88 20.90
C GLY A 799 26.00 -15.26 20.33
N GLN A 800 26.04 -14.61 19.15
CA GLN A 800 24.86 -13.97 18.53
C GLN A 800 23.75 -14.97 18.13
N CYS A 801 24.06 -16.26 17.97
CA CYS A 801 23.07 -17.30 17.77
C CYS A 801 22.73 -18.08 19.06
N ASP A 802 23.34 -17.74 20.20
CA ASP A 802 23.04 -18.33 21.50
C ASP A 802 21.81 -17.63 22.11
N VAL A 803 20.63 -17.89 21.53
CA VAL A 803 19.35 -17.28 21.92
C VAL A 803 19.06 -17.57 23.41
N PRO A 804 18.90 -16.54 24.27
CA PRO A 804 18.52 -16.73 25.67
C PRO A 804 17.05 -17.14 25.81
N GLU A 805 16.61 -17.50 27.02
CA GLU A 805 15.18 -17.75 27.26
C GLU A 805 14.40 -16.42 27.20
N LEU A 806 13.73 -16.18 26.08
CA LEU A 806 13.03 -14.91 25.80
C LEU A 806 11.53 -14.98 26.06
N GLY A 807 10.89 -16.14 25.88
CA GLY A 807 9.43 -16.21 25.77
C GLY A 807 8.97 -15.77 24.38
N VAL A 808 7.71 -15.32 24.29
CA VAL A 808 7.13 -14.81 23.04
C VAL A 808 7.75 -13.46 22.69
N CYS A 809 8.16 -13.29 21.43
CA CYS A 809 8.74 -12.06 20.91
C CYS A 809 7.87 -11.50 19.76
N LEU A 810 7.86 -10.16 19.64
CA LEU A 810 7.10 -9.42 18.62
C LEU A 810 8.00 -8.99 17.45
N GLU A 811 9.28 -8.77 17.72
CA GLU A 811 10.23 -8.28 16.72
C GLU A 811 11.65 -8.77 17.01
N VAL A 812 12.45 -8.92 15.96
CA VAL A 812 13.87 -9.28 16.01
C VAL A 812 14.66 -8.39 15.08
N SER A 813 15.86 -8.02 15.50
CA SER A 813 16.80 -7.25 14.70
C SER A 813 18.21 -7.81 14.84
N ALA A 814 18.76 -8.26 13.72
CA ALA A 814 20.09 -8.85 13.64
C ALA A 814 21.11 -7.77 13.26
N GLY A 815 21.96 -7.38 14.22
CA GLY A 815 23.03 -6.42 13.97
C GLY A 815 24.29 -7.06 13.39
N GLY A 816 25.42 -6.36 13.51
CA GLY A 816 26.67 -6.90 12.96
C GLY A 816 27.19 -8.14 13.69
N GLN A 817 27.26 -8.11 15.02
CA GLN A 817 27.74 -9.25 15.82
C GLN A 817 26.92 -9.48 17.09
N HIS A 818 25.74 -8.89 17.14
CA HIS A 818 24.79 -8.95 18.23
C HIS A 818 23.37 -9.06 17.67
N SER A 819 22.48 -9.49 18.53
CA SER A 819 21.08 -9.75 18.21
C SER A 819 20.22 -9.02 19.22
N VAL A 820 19.08 -8.52 18.78
CA VAL A 820 18.11 -7.82 19.61
C VAL A 820 16.72 -8.40 19.33
N ALA A 821 15.89 -8.47 20.36
CA ALA A 821 14.48 -8.84 20.25
C ALA A 821 13.62 -7.97 21.15
N ILE A 822 12.39 -7.69 20.69
CA ILE A 822 11.31 -7.11 21.48
C ILE A 822 10.43 -8.25 21.96
N ARG A 823 10.23 -8.37 23.27
CA ARG A 823 9.34 -9.36 23.89
C ARG A 823 7.88 -8.95 23.76
N SER A 824 6.96 -9.88 24.00
CA SER A 824 5.50 -9.61 24.03
C SER A 824 5.08 -8.58 25.09
N ASP A 825 5.92 -8.32 26.09
CA ASP A 825 5.73 -7.27 27.10
C ASP A 825 6.32 -5.91 26.68
N GLY A 826 6.81 -5.79 25.43
CA GLY A 826 7.42 -4.59 24.88
C GLY A 826 8.84 -4.31 25.37
N THR A 827 9.45 -5.20 26.16
CA THR A 827 10.82 -5.01 26.67
C THR A 827 11.90 -5.54 25.71
N LEU A 828 13.07 -4.92 25.74
CA LEU A 828 14.22 -5.32 24.91
C LEU A 828 15.07 -6.41 25.57
N ALA A 829 15.51 -7.37 24.75
CA ALA A 829 16.58 -8.28 25.09
C ALA A 829 17.65 -8.26 24.00
N ALA A 830 18.93 -8.20 24.38
CA ALA A 830 20.04 -8.26 23.43
C ALA A 830 21.15 -9.20 23.89
N TRP A 831 21.81 -9.87 22.94
CA TRP A 831 22.89 -10.83 23.19
C TRP A 831 23.94 -10.81 22.07
N GLY A 832 25.04 -11.54 22.26
CA GLY A 832 26.20 -11.54 21.33
C GLY A 832 27.34 -10.61 21.75
N SER A 833 27.99 -9.98 20.77
CA SER A 833 29.14 -9.09 20.99
C SER A 833 28.75 -7.84 21.75
N ASN A 834 29.38 -7.60 22.91
CA ASN A 834 29.08 -6.44 23.77
C ASN A 834 30.29 -5.51 23.97
N SER A 835 31.21 -5.45 23.00
CA SER A 835 32.46 -4.68 23.14
C SER A 835 32.27 -3.15 23.19
N SER A 836 31.14 -2.67 22.67
CA SER A 836 30.73 -1.26 22.66
C SER A 836 29.48 -1.00 23.53
N GLY A 837 28.99 -1.99 24.28
CA GLY A 837 27.73 -1.89 25.01
C GLY A 837 26.47 -2.18 24.18
N GLN A 838 26.60 -2.67 22.95
CA GLN A 838 25.48 -2.89 22.03
C GLN A 838 24.54 -4.04 22.42
N SER A 839 24.98 -4.95 23.30
CA SER A 839 24.12 -5.97 23.93
C SER A 839 23.68 -5.56 25.34
N SER A 840 23.66 -4.26 25.64
CA SER A 840 23.23 -3.71 26.94
C SER A 840 22.09 -2.70 26.70
N PRO A 841 20.90 -3.19 26.32
CA PRO A 841 19.79 -2.31 25.93
C PRO A 841 19.31 -1.48 27.13
N PRO A 842 18.77 -0.28 26.90
CA PRO A 842 18.11 0.51 27.93
C PRO A 842 16.84 -0.20 28.43
N SER A 843 16.40 0.14 29.65
CA SER A 843 15.08 -0.26 30.14
C SER A 843 13.98 0.60 29.53
N GLY A 844 12.79 0.02 29.40
CA GLY A 844 11.62 0.71 28.88
C GLY A 844 10.84 -0.18 27.92
N VAL A 845 9.64 0.28 27.57
CA VAL A 845 8.80 -0.31 26.54
C VAL A 845 9.15 0.32 25.20
N VAL A 846 9.24 -0.51 24.17
CA VAL A 846 9.51 -0.11 22.78
C VAL A 846 8.58 -0.85 21.83
N VAL A 847 8.41 -0.30 20.64
CA VAL A 847 7.51 -0.82 19.60
C VAL A 847 8.23 -1.29 18.35
N SER A 848 9.42 -0.75 18.05
CA SER A 848 10.29 -1.25 16.97
C SER A 848 11.76 -1.10 17.30
N VAL A 849 12.61 -1.87 16.63
CA VAL A 849 14.07 -1.85 16.83
C VAL A 849 14.86 -2.16 15.57
N SER A 850 15.88 -1.35 15.30
CA SER A 850 16.87 -1.63 14.26
C SER A 850 18.30 -1.64 14.81
N SER A 851 19.19 -2.43 14.20
CA SER A 851 20.54 -2.73 14.70
C SER A 851 21.59 -2.61 13.60
N GLY A 852 22.54 -1.69 13.78
CA GLY A 852 23.70 -1.56 12.92
C GLY A 852 24.87 -2.46 13.33
N THR A 853 26.10 -2.14 12.88
CA THR A 853 27.26 -3.00 13.17
C THR A 853 27.60 -3.06 14.67
N ARG A 854 27.50 -1.94 15.39
CA ARG A 854 27.86 -1.84 16.83
C ARG A 854 26.97 -0.90 17.63
N HIS A 855 25.81 -0.54 17.10
CA HIS A 855 24.79 0.26 17.77
C HIS A 855 23.43 -0.35 17.44
N SER A 856 22.45 0.02 18.24
CA SER A 856 21.04 -0.28 17.99
C SER A 856 20.22 0.92 18.40
N VAL A 857 19.09 1.11 17.73
CA VAL A 857 18.13 2.18 17.99
C VAL A 857 16.75 1.55 18.05
N ALA A 858 15.99 1.91 19.07
CA ALA A 858 14.61 1.46 19.24
C ALA A 858 13.66 2.65 19.32
N ARG A 859 12.45 2.48 18.78
CA ARG A 859 11.37 3.45 18.85
C ARG A 859 10.46 3.13 20.05
N ARG A 860 10.12 4.15 20.82
CA ARG A 860 9.16 4.05 21.93
C ARG A 860 7.73 4.29 21.42
N PRO A 861 6.70 3.89 22.20
CA PRO A 861 5.30 4.16 21.84
C PRO A 861 4.99 5.65 21.60
N ASP A 862 5.70 6.55 22.28
CA ASP A 862 5.57 8.01 22.12
C ASP A 862 6.27 8.57 20.87
N GLY A 863 6.83 7.72 20.01
CA GLY A 863 7.58 8.08 18.80
C GLY A 863 9.02 8.53 19.05
N SER A 864 9.47 8.65 20.30
CA SER A 864 10.86 9.00 20.59
C SER A 864 11.81 7.82 20.34
N LEU A 865 13.04 8.10 19.90
CA LEU A 865 14.05 7.06 19.67
C LEU A 865 15.06 6.98 20.81
N VAL A 866 15.45 5.75 21.15
CA VAL A 866 16.52 5.46 22.11
C VAL A 866 17.61 4.62 21.47
N GLY A 867 18.80 5.19 21.32
CA GLY A 867 19.97 4.49 20.79
C GLY A 867 20.92 3.99 21.88
N TRP A 868 21.62 2.87 21.67
CA TRP A 868 22.68 2.36 22.55
C TRP A 868 23.82 1.68 21.79
N GLY A 869 24.93 1.39 22.49
CA GLY A 869 26.15 0.87 21.89
C GLY A 869 27.15 1.96 21.48
N SER A 870 27.87 1.73 20.38
CA SER A 870 28.89 2.63 19.85
C SER A 870 28.30 3.98 19.42
N ASN A 871 28.98 5.08 19.75
CA ASN A 871 28.65 6.43 19.26
C ASN A 871 29.86 7.15 18.61
N LEU A 872 30.78 6.41 17.98
CA LEU A 872 32.02 6.98 17.45
C LEU A 872 31.81 8.04 16.35
N PHE A 873 30.67 8.02 15.67
CA PHE A 873 30.32 8.91 14.58
C PHE A 873 29.01 9.68 14.82
N GLY A 874 28.43 9.63 16.03
CA GLY A 874 27.13 10.25 16.32
C GLY A 874 25.91 9.40 15.94
N GLN A 875 26.08 8.12 15.60
CA GLN A 875 25.01 7.24 15.11
C GLN A 875 23.93 6.89 16.15
N ARG A 876 24.08 7.30 17.41
CA ARG A 876 23.02 7.25 18.44
C ARG A 876 22.73 8.62 19.06
N SER A 877 23.21 9.69 18.43
CA SER A 877 22.91 11.07 18.81
C SER A 877 21.58 11.46 18.16
N VAL A 878 20.50 10.86 18.66
CA VAL A 878 19.16 11.03 18.14
C VAL A 878 18.73 12.51 18.28
N PRO A 879 18.26 13.17 17.21
CA PRO A 879 17.63 14.49 17.28
C PRO A 879 16.30 14.45 18.04
N SER A 880 15.88 15.57 18.63
CA SER A 880 14.53 15.70 19.20
C SER A 880 13.46 15.58 18.11
N GLY A 881 12.38 14.86 18.38
CA GLY A 881 11.25 14.68 17.48
C GLY A 881 10.46 13.41 17.76
N SER A 882 9.30 13.28 17.13
CA SER A 882 8.52 12.04 17.04
C SER A 882 8.79 11.38 15.70
N PHE A 883 9.00 10.07 15.71
CA PHE A 883 9.34 9.26 14.56
C PHE A 883 8.38 8.08 14.48
N ILE A 884 8.04 7.68 13.25
CA ILE A 884 7.18 6.52 12.98
C ILE A 884 8.01 5.29 12.59
N ASP A 885 9.21 5.51 12.04
CA ASP A 885 10.10 4.41 11.66
C ASP A 885 11.59 4.75 11.83
N VAL A 886 12.42 3.72 11.95
CA VAL A 886 13.88 3.83 12.14
C VAL A 886 14.61 2.63 11.58
N ASP A 887 15.67 2.89 10.81
CA ASP A 887 16.57 1.84 10.33
C ASP A 887 18.06 2.19 10.50
N CYS A 888 18.90 1.17 10.65
CA CYS A 888 20.31 1.29 11.03
C CYS A 888 21.24 0.61 10.03
N GLY A 889 22.06 1.43 9.36
CA GLY A 889 23.19 0.94 8.56
C GLY A 889 24.42 0.55 9.38
N ASP A 890 25.58 0.37 8.73
CA ASP A 890 26.81 -0.07 9.43
C ASP A 890 27.18 0.92 10.58
N TRP A 891 27.12 2.22 10.29
CA TRP A 891 27.60 3.29 11.20
C TRP A 891 26.76 4.58 11.13
N HIS A 892 25.55 4.51 10.58
CA HIS A 892 24.58 5.60 10.53
C HIS A 892 23.18 5.05 10.84
N THR A 893 22.25 5.95 11.08
CA THR A 893 20.83 5.66 11.32
C THR A 893 20.00 6.61 10.47
N VAL A 894 18.89 6.11 9.96
CA VAL A 894 17.84 6.87 9.28
C VAL A 894 16.56 6.74 10.10
N ALA A 895 15.82 7.83 10.23
CA ALA A 895 14.58 7.87 10.97
C ALA A 895 13.55 8.68 10.20
N LEU A 896 12.34 8.16 10.12
CA LEU A 896 11.22 8.72 9.37
C LEU A 896 10.21 9.32 10.34
N ARG A 897 9.73 10.51 10.00
CA ARG A 897 8.66 11.21 10.71
C ARG A 897 7.33 11.00 10.01
N ALA A 898 6.23 11.21 10.75
CA ALA A 898 4.88 11.09 10.22
C ALA A 898 4.61 12.06 9.06
N ASP A 899 5.26 13.22 9.05
CA ASP A 899 5.18 14.21 7.97
C ASP A 899 5.98 13.81 6.71
N GLY A 900 6.46 12.57 6.60
CA GLY A 900 7.28 12.09 5.50
C GLY A 900 8.73 12.56 5.52
N THR A 901 9.12 13.48 6.42
CA THR A 901 10.50 13.98 6.48
C THR A 901 11.43 12.93 7.10
N VAL A 902 12.64 12.83 6.55
CA VAL A 902 13.65 11.87 7.01
C VAL A 902 14.82 12.59 7.63
N VAL A 903 15.29 12.06 8.77
CA VAL A 903 16.54 12.50 9.40
C VAL A 903 17.53 11.36 9.38
N SER A 904 18.76 11.64 8.91
CA SER A 904 19.87 10.71 9.00
C SER A 904 21.01 11.28 9.82
N PHE A 905 21.59 10.44 10.69
CA PHE A 905 22.67 10.83 11.59
C PHE A 905 23.70 9.71 11.74
N GLY A 906 24.95 10.08 12.01
CA GLY A 906 26.06 9.15 12.13
C GLY A 906 27.17 9.40 11.11
N ARG A 907 27.81 8.32 10.66
CA ARG A 907 28.93 8.40 9.74
C ARG A 907 28.46 8.89 8.36
N ASN A 908 29.11 9.93 7.84
CA ASN A 908 28.76 10.55 6.56
C ASN A 908 29.91 10.60 5.54
N SER A 909 30.82 9.62 5.54
CA SER A 909 32.02 9.67 4.67
C SER A 909 31.73 9.47 3.18
N ASP A 910 30.55 8.95 2.86
CA ASP A 910 30.11 8.58 1.52
C ASP A 910 28.79 9.28 1.15
N GLY A 911 28.31 10.24 1.97
CA GLY A 911 27.03 10.94 1.78
C GLY A 911 25.81 10.21 2.37
N GLN A 912 26.00 9.10 3.10
CA GLN A 912 24.90 8.27 3.60
C GLN A 912 24.05 8.92 4.71
N SER A 913 24.51 10.03 5.28
CA SER A 913 23.72 10.88 6.18
C SER A 913 23.39 12.25 5.57
N GLN A 914 23.57 12.41 4.25
CA GLN A 914 23.04 13.54 3.50
C GLN A 914 21.70 13.12 2.90
N VAL A 915 20.63 13.33 3.66
CA VAL A 915 19.27 13.15 3.12
C VAL A 915 19.09 14.18 1.98
N PRO A 916 18.63 13.77 0.79
CA PRO A 916 18.34 14.72 -0.29
C PRO A 916 17.32 15.76 0.16
N ALA A 917 17.50 17.02 -0.27
CA ALA A 917 16.55 18.09 0.02
C ALA A 917 15.22 17.84 -0.72
N ASP A 918 14.11 18.30 -0.14
CA ASP A 918 12.77 18.25 -0.73
C ASP A 918 12.30 16.82 -1.06
N VAL A 919 12.56 15.87 -0.15
CA VAL A 919 12.12 14.47 -0.28
C VAL A 919 11.27 14.05 0.91
N TYR A 920 10.02 13.68 0.61
CA TYR A 920 9.07 13.07 1.53
C TYR A 920 8.98 11.59 1.23
N LEU A 921 9.19 10.76 2.25
CA LEU A 921 9.27 9.31 2.12
C LEU A 921 8.18 8.64 2.95
N ARG A 922 7.66 7.52 2.44
CA ARG A 922 6.75 6.61 3.14
C ARG A 922 7.51 5.53 3.91
N ASP A 923 8.65 5.09 3.36
CA ASP A 923 9.43 3.97 3.88
C ASP A 923 10.93 4.28 3.78
N ILE A 924 11.72 3.73 4.70
CA ILE A 924 13.17 3.94 4.81
C ILE A 924 13.90 2.63 5.09
N THR A 925 15.05 2.46 4.44
CA THR A 925 16.00 1.39 4.76
C THR A 925 17.44 1.88 4.64
N ALA A 926 18.34 1.35 5.48
CA ALA A 926 19.75 1.74 5.55
C ALA A 926 20.67 0.53 5.44
N GLY A 927 21.41 0.51 4.33
CA GLY A 927 22.48 -0.45 4.09
C GLY A 927 23.79 -0.07 4.76
N GLY A 928 24.89 -0.66 4.32
CA GLY A 928 26.20 -0.45 4.94
C GLY A 928 26.71 0.98 4.79
N ARG A 929 26.54 1.58 3.61
CA ARG A 929 26.98 2.96 3.30
C ARG A 929 26.05 3.69 2.33
N HIS A 930 24.85 3.18 2.14
CA HIS A 930 23.79 3.80 1.37
C HIS A 930 22.50 3.68 2.16
N SER A 931 21.56 4.55 1.87
CA SER A 931 20.20 4.46 2.40
C SER A 931 19.24 4.70 1.25
N ILE A 932 18.06 4.12 1.37
CA ILE A 932 17.02 4.17 0.36
C ILE A 932 15.71 4.53 1.06
N GLY A 933 14.84 5.26 0.38
CA GLY A 933 13.46 5.41 0.78
C GLY A 933 12.52 5.39 -0.42
N LEU A 934 11.24 5.15 -0.13
CA LEU A 934 10.15 5.16 -1.10
C LEU A 934 9.35 6.47 -0.95
N ARG A 935 9.02 7.17 -2.04
CA ARG A 935 8.28 8.45 -2.01
C ARG A 935 6.76 8.29 -1.84
N TRP A 936 6.11 9.39 -1.41
CA TRP A 936 4.67 9.66 -1.50
C TRP A 936 4.29 10.20 -2.91
N PHE A 937 3.05 9.99 -3.36
CA PHE A 937 2.59 10.40 -4.71
C PHE A 937 1.71 11.66 -4.75
N ASP A 938 0.93 11.97 -3.71
CA ASP A 938 -0.09 13.02 -3.83
C ASP A 938 0.42 14.38 -3.32
N ASP A 939 0.89 15.22 -4.26
CA ASP A 939 1.13 16.67 -4.12
C ASP A 939 0.37 17.38 -5.26
N CYS A 940 -0.97 17.33 -5.17
CA CYS A 940 -1.91 17.80 -6.18
C CYS A 940 -1.84 19.32 -6.42
N ASP A 941 -1.28 20.10 -5.49
CA ASP A 941 -1.10 21.54 -5.62
C ASP A 941 0.33 21.96 -6.02
N ASN A 942 1.25 21.00 -6.15
CA ASN A 942 2.61 21.15 -6.67
C ASN A 942 3.46 22.12 -5.80
N ASN A 943 3.17 22.18 -4.50
CA ASN A 943 3.85 23.05 -3.55
C ASN A 943 5.12 22.38 -2.95
N GLY A 944 5.32 21.08 -3.22
CA GLY A 944 6.43 20.29 -2.73
C GLY A 944 6.23 19.78 -1.31
N ILE A 945 5.00 19.75 -0.78
CA ILE A 945 4.64 19.32 0.58
C ILE A 945 3.25 18.68 0.52
N PRO A 946 3.11 17.36 0.76
CA PRO A 946 1.80 16.74 0.92
C PRO A 946 1.06 17.41 2.09
N ASP A 947 -0.08 18.03 1.82
CA ASP A 947 -0.91 18.67 2.85
C ASP A 947 -2.17 17.87 3.19
N GLN A 948 -2.80 18.23 4.31
CA GLN A 948 -3.95 17.48 4.83
C GLN A 948 -5.09 17.35 3.80
N SER A 949 -5.23 18.30 2.87
CA SER A 949 -6.27 18.24 1.86
C SER A 949 -5.99 17.27 0.70
N GLU A 950 -4.74 16.82 0.57
CA GLU A 950 -4.26 15.85 -0.42
C GLU A 950 -4.15 14.44 0.17
N ILE A 951 -3.96 14.36 1.49
CA ILE A 951 -4.07 13.12 2.28
C ILE A 951 -5.54 12.67 2.37
N ASP A 952 -6.50 13.60 2.51
CA ASP A 952 -7.92 13.32 2.77
C ASP A 952 -8.70 12.66 1.59
N ASP A 953 -8.16 12.61 0.36
CA ASP A 953 -8.81 11.89 -0.78
C ASP A 953 -8.45 10.38 -0.80
N GLY A 954 -7.48 9.95 0.02
CA GLY A 954 -7.07 8.54 0.19
C GLY A 954 -7.07 8.03 1.64
N ASP A 955 -6.99 8.91 2.65
CA ASP A 955 -7.08 8.61 4.08
C ASP A 955 -8.54 8.61 4.54
N CYS A 956 -9.13 7.41 4.61
CA CYS A 956 -10.56 7.27 4.88
C CYS A 956 -10.92 7.42 6.38
N ASP A 957 -9.94 7.37 7.30
CA ASP A 957 -10.15 7.49 8.75
C ASP A 957 -9.72 8.85 9.33
N ALA A 958 -9.13 9.70 8.49
CA ALA A 958 -8.69 11.07 8.78
C ALA A 958 -7.67 11.14 9.93
N ASN A 959 -6.85 10.09 10.10
CA ASN A 959 -5.80 10.05 11.11
C ASN A 959 -4.48 10.70 10.64
N GLY A 960 -4.36 11.05 9.36
CA GLY A 960 -3.21 11.68 8.72
C GLY A 960 -2.13 10.70 8.25
N VAL A 961 -2.45 9.40 8.12
CA VAL A 961 -1.55 8.31 7.72
C VAL A 961 -2.26 7.43 6.70
N LEU A 962 -1.65 7.27 5.52
CA LEU A 962 -2.13 6.33 4.49
C LEU A 962 -1.63 4.92 4.83
N ASP A 963 -2.52 3.98 5.12
CA ASP A 963 -2.20 2.62 5.56
C ASP A 963 -2.34 1.59 4.43
N VAL A 964 -1.68 0.42 4.57
CA VAL A 964 -1.62 -0.65 3.54
C VAL A 964 -3.02 -1.12 3.07
N CYS A 965 -4.06 -0.86 3.85
CA CYS A 965 -5.44 -1.23 3.56
C CYS A 965 -6.12 -0.31 2.52
N GLU A 966 -5.47 0.77 2.08
CA GLU A 966 -6.08 1.82 1.24
C GLU A 966 -5.80 1.67 -0.27
N LEU A 967 -5.20 0.57 -0.72
CA LEU A 967 -4.85 0.38 -2.14
C LEU A 967 -5.71 -0.58 -2.95
N HIS A 968 -6.71 -1.28 -2.41
CA HIS A 968 -7.52 -2.22 -3.21
C HIS A 968 -9.02 -2.15 -2.90
N SER A 969 -9.81 -1.87 -3.94
CA SER A 969 -11.26 -1.74 -3.91
C SER A 969 -12.01 -3.04 -3.60
N GLN A 970 -12.77 -3.08 -2.49
CA GLN A 970 -14.13 -3.68 -2.40
C GLN A 970 -14.76 -3.42 -1.01
N ASP A 971 -15.80 -2.57 -0.97
CA ASP A 971 -16.83 -2.53 0.08
C ASP A 971 -18.05 -3.28 -0.48
N GLY A 972 -18.03 -4.61 -0.33
CA GLY A 972 -19.07 -5.53 -0.79
C GLY A 972 -20.34 -5.45 0.04
N ASN A 973 -20.26 -5.00 1.31
CA ASN A 973 -21.39 -4.93 2.23
C ASN A 973 -22.10 -3.55 2.26
N GLN A 974 -21.49 -2.52 1.65
CA GLN A 974 -21.97 -1.14 1.49
C GLN A 974 -22.20 -0.37 2.79
N ASP A 975 -21.44 -0.68 3.85
CA ASP A 975 -21.52 0.04 5.12
C ASP A 975 -20.65 1.31 5.17
N GLY A 976 -19.84 1.55 4.14
CA GLY A 976 -18.95 2.71 4.04
C GLY A 976 -17.57 2.48 4.65
N VAL A 977 -17.23 1.26 5.05
CA VAL A 977 -15.90 0.78 5.42
C VAL A 977 -15.50 -0.31 4.44
N LEU A 978 -14.28 -0.28 3.89
CA LEU A 978 -13.81 -1.35 2.99
C LEU A 978 -13.70 -2.68 3.76
N ASP A 979 -14.18 -3.79 3.18
CA ASP A 979 -14.24 -5.11 3.85
C ASP A 979 -12.85 -5.63 4.29
N GLN A 980 -11.77 -5.11 3.70
CA GLN A 980 -10.38 -5.46 4.04
C GLN A 980 -9.74 -4.52 5.09
N CYS A 981 -10.34 -3.36 5.35
CA CYS A 981 -9.97 -2.46 6.46
C CYS A 981 -10.70 -2.85 7.75
N GLN A 982 -11.72 -3.70 7.62
CA GLN A 982 -12.22 -4.50 8.71
C GLN A 982 -11.22 -5.65 8.90
N CYS A 983 -10.75 -5.89 10.12
CA CYS A 983 -10.42 -7.26 10.46
C CYS A 983 -11.74 -8.01 10.26
N ALA A 984 -11.90 -8.74 9.16
CA ALA A 984 -13.13 -9.49 8.92
C ALA A 984 -13.44 -10.42 10.11
N GLU A 985 -12.38 -10.84 10.82
CA GLU A 985 -12.41 -11.63 12.04
C GLU A 985 -12.60 -10.83 13.36
N ASP A 986 -12.47 -9.50 13.38
CA ASP A 986 -12.80 -8.58 14.49
C ASP A 986 -14.27 -8.18 14.34
N LEU A 987 -15.12 -9.04 14.87
CA LEU A 987 -16.55 -8.98 14.70
C LEU A 987 -17.17 -7.89 15.57
N ASP A 988 -16.51 -7.49 16.66
CA ASP A 988 -16.97 -6.47 17.60
C ASP A 988 -16.28 -5.09 17.48
N GLN A 989 -15.30 -4.97 16.58
CA GLN A 989 -14.61 -3.75 16.17
C GLN A 989 -13.82 -3.08 17.30
N ASP A 990 -13.19 -3.89 18.17
CA ASP A 990 -12.38 -3.38 19.28
C ASP A 990 -10.89 -3.15 18.94
N GLY A 991 -10.48 -3.45 17.71
CA GLY A 991 -9.12 -3.25 17.20
C GLY A 991 -8.23 -4.49 17.29
N GLY A 992 -8.80 -5.67 17.59
CA GLY A 992 -8.10 -6.94 17.53
C GLY A 992 -9.05 -8.13 17.50
N VAL A 993 -8.55 -9.27 17.04
CA VAL A 993 -9.28 -10.54 17.10
C VAL A 993 -8.99 -11.20 18.45
N TRP A 994 -9.95 -11.15 19.35
CA TRP A 994 -9.82 -11.65 20.72
C TRP A 994 -10.81 -12.77 21.03
N LEU A 995 -10.95 -13.07 22.32
CA LEU A 995 -11.87 -14.10 22.79
C LEU A 995 -13.34 -13.70 22.58
N SER A 996 -13.64 -12.41 22.54
CA SER A 996 -14.98 -11.87 22.29
C SER A 996 -15.49 -12.24 20.89
N ASP A 997 -14.64 -12.16 19.87
CA ASP A 997 -14.97 -12.55 18.49
C ASP A 997 -15.17 -14.07 18.35
N ILE A 998 -14.32 -14.85 19.03
CA ILE A 998 -14.47 -16.32 19.10
C ILE A 998 -15.85 -16.68 19.67
N LEU A 999 -16.29 -15.97 20.72
CA LEU A 999 -17.58 -16.21 21.35
C LEU A 999 -18.74 -15.83 20.42
N ARG A 1000 -18.60 -14.79 19.57
CA ARG A 1000 -19.60 -14.44 18.56
C ARG A 1000 -19.79 -15.54 17.52
N VAL A 1001 -18.72 -16.07 16.93
CA VAL A 1001 -18.81 -17.21 15.97
C VAL A 1001 -19.41 -18.45 16.63
N LEU A 1002 -19.01 -18.77 17.88
CA LEU A 1002 -19.57 -19.89 18.63
C LEU A 1002 -21.06 -19.71 18.95
N SER A 1003 -21.52 -18.47 19.12
CA SER A 1003 -22.93 -18.16 19.41
C SER A 1003 -23.84 -18.21 18.17
N ALA A 1004 -23.29 -17.96 16.98
CA ALA A 1004 -24.02 -17.94 15.70
C ALA A 1004 -23.98 -19.28 14.94
N TRP A 1005 -23.44 -20.34 15.56
CA TRP A 1005 -23.15 -21.63 14.93
C TRP A 1005 -24.37 -22.27 14.24
N GLY A 1006 -24.31 -22.47 12.93
CA GLY A 1006 -25.37 -23.09 12.14
C GLY A 1006 -25.63 -22.42 10.78
N SER A 1007 -26.82 -22.70 10.22
CA SER A 1007 -27.22 -22.17 8.91
C SER A 1007 -27.66 -20.72 9.01
N CYS A 1008 -27.08 -19.86 8.19
CA CYS A 1008 -27.42 -18.45 8.18
C CYS A 1008 -28.58 -18.13 7.24
N SER A 1009 -29.61 -17.44 7.73
CA SER A 1009 -30.75 -16.99 6.93
C SER A 1009 -30.62 -15.50 6.59
N GLY A 1010 -29.60 -15.14 5.80
CA GLY A 1010 -29.27 -13.75 5.43
C GLY A 1010 -27.76 -13.53 5.34
N ALA A 1011 -27.33 -12.27 5.16
CA ALA A 1011 -25.94 -11.88 5.34
C ALA A 1011 -25.64 -11.90 6.85
N CYS A 1012 -24.87 -12.87 7.31
CA CYS A 1012 -24.38 -12.95 8.68
C CYS A 1012 -22.94 -12.49 8.69
N VAL A 1013 -22.60 -11.62 9.64
CA VAL A 1013 -21.23 -11.10 9.76
C VAL A 1013 -20.28 -12.19 10.27
N GLU A 1014 -20.82 -13.19 10.97
CA GLU A 1014 -20.10 -14.34 11.52
C GLU A 1014 -19.79 -15.46 10.49
N ASP A 1015 -20.32 -15.37 9.25
CA ASP A 1015 -20.07 -16.29 8.13
C ASP A 1015 -18.88 -15.79 7.30
N LEU A 1016 -17.68 -15.98 7.86
CA LEU A 1016 -16.43 -15.40 7.40
C LEU A 1016 -15.97 -15.94 6.04
N ASP A 1017 -16.46 -17.10 5.60
CA ASP A 1017 -16.17 -17.67 4.28
C ASP A 1017 -17.29 -17.63 3.25
N GLU A 1018 -18.39 -16.96 3.62
CA GLU A 1018 -19.58 -16.72 2.78
C GLU A 1018 -20.20 -17.99 2.19
N ASP A 1019 -20.02 -19.14 2.85
CA ASP A 1019 -20.58 -20.41 2.36
C ASP A 1019 -22.05 -20.63 2.77
N GLY A 1020 -22.60 -19.72 3.57
CA GLY A 1020 -23.96 -19.74 4.10
C GLY A 1020 -24.11 -20.49 5.43
N GLN A 1021 -23.00 -20.92 6.06
CA GLN A 1021 -23.00 -21.62 7.35
C GLN A 1021 -21.87 -21.12 8.25
N VAL A 1022 -22.24 -20.62 9.43
CA VAL A 1022 -21.27 -20.34 10.50
C VAL A 1022 -20.86 -21.66 11.15
N GLY A 1023 -19.59 -22.03 11.01
CA GLY A 1023 -19.11 -23.31 11.47
C GLY A 1023 -17.61 -23.38 11.74
N TYR A 1024 -17.09 -24.60 11.58
CA TYR A 1024 -15.70 -24.89 11.94
C TYR A 1024 -14.70 -24.16 11.04
N THR A 1025 -15.08 -23.85 9.79
CA THR A 1025 -14.20 -23.18 8.84
C THR A 1025 -14.00 -21.71 9.23
N ASP A 1026 -15.08 -21.03 9.64
CA ASP A 1026 -15.08 -19.66 10.14
C ASP A 1026 -14.29 -19.53 11.43
N LEU A 1027 -14.51 -20.43 12.39
CA LEU A 1027 -13.76 -20.44 13.65
C LEU A 1027 -12.25 -20.63 13.42
N VAL A 1028 -11.86 -21.39 12.40
CA VAL A 1028 -10.43 -21.58 12.05
C VAL A 1028 -9.85 -20.34 11.37
N ARG A 1029 -10.64 -19.61 10.56
CA ARG A 1029 -10.26 -18.30 10.01
C ARG A 1029 -10.03 -17.29 11.13
N LEU A 1030 -10.99 -17.15 12.02
CA LEU A 1030 -10.92 -16.28 13.20
C LEU A 1030 -9.70 -16.58 14.07
N LEU A 1031 -9.48 -17.84 14.44
CA LEU A 1031 -8.31 -18.23 15.25
C LEU A 1031 -6.96 -18.04 14.53
N SER A 1032 -6.94 -17.92 13.20
CA SER A 1032 -5.71 -17.68 12.44
C SER A 1032 -5.30 -16.20 12.38
N SER A 1033 -6.22 -15.30 12.70
CA SER A 1033 -6.02 -13.86 12.78
C SER A 1033 -5.95 -13.33 14.23
N PHE A 1034 -5.85 -14.23 15.24
CA PHE A 1034 -5.88 -13.86 16.67
C PHE A 1034 -4.73 -12.92 17.07
N GLY A 1035 -5.07 -11.75 17.62
CA GLY A 1035 -4.13 -10.67 17.94
C GLY A 1035 -4.65 -9.30 17.50
N PRO A 1036 -3.87 -8.22 17.70
CA PRO A 1036 -4.25 -6.90 17.23
C PRO A 1036 -4.31 -6.88 15.70
N CYS A 1037 -5.30 -6.19 15.15
CA CYS A 1037 -5.44 -6.03 13.71
C CYS A 1037 -4.31 -5.13 13.20
N GLN A 1038 -3.56 -5.62 12.20
CA GLN A 1038 -2.35 -4.98 11.67
C GLN A 1038 -2.60 -4.23 10.38
#